data_AF-A0A423H8N3-F1
#
_entry.id   AF-A0A423H8N3-F1
#
_cell.length_a   1.000
_cell.length_b   1.000
_cell.length_c   1.000
_cell.angle_alpha   90.00
_cell.angle_beta   90.00
_cell.angle_gamma   90.00
#
_symmetry.space_group_name_H-M   'P 1'
#
loop_
_entity.id
_entity.type
_entity.pdbx_description
1 polymer ?
#
loop_
_entity_poly.entity_id
_entity_poly.type
_entity_poly.pdbx_seq_one_letter_code
_entity_poly.pdbx_strand_id
1 'polypeptide(L)'
;MAVSRNRPLQQLFDEVFSEDERRKKYPELSTYIEEGGSVFPLVEKGVQGLVRDFKLSREDAHAYLRRANALAIHVRRQFIEQTLTGDETQSLQALSGLLSLVPGPSFYRLFYPPFDRLCPPDALESVTSPVAYLIELLMWIRDRIESVSDDDTEPFPKMPLNGRRTDLANLSIDFKAVHQAVSSVDIIVPVLETFIQANSKEPVDVDEAMSTTRYPNGLPYYRDWTTIDFVARHHDLSVGEVARVVDLSFPYFLQPDGQSADAGRALLHASRLGPYQRMLLTEDPFLSEDPDELEEFYLLNFGASGIEGQNINQVRFFCERTKLEALELEALLSIESFAPVRSANTALKNAVPLDGAQSGSVYLNAGKSPSVGIDFRGEDREILHRLKDWSHSRIDRMNRKLRLDQWLGLPPEQVDALLMAAINTETRTQTPEHSCWISPDTLRAIGLFQGLRERCGCTVEDFAVFIDQLSIFGRGETLSQFDRVFNPPSFSAEPLKLDGSPFPVFPAPGAEEMTVSRLCHGLGINLHTYRHLAEAIAVAQKKEQTLHCDLATVSSFYRLVKLPLLLGITPVEAIILLMTLGGERWLNALAGTPRLQSNEQQDTTPDVLNVIHAMDACVRWCNEHRWDEPPVPWMLLVVAPITVPAAASSAERQLFEQLRNLLTAALFSNTALLMAGVPPLAGGADWLDLLTALVDHDGLVMVKSQAIELDYLAYARERLDLAVRAGIGEGDAASRAQIVEKMLDVLLQARAGQVSVVRECLAVHAQLRSELVVWVLAWAQGTVYQVLRQAIERTTEGDEVAAYRRREEDEGDPFLVLLADVRRRSAVVMKLDLSAALLEDYLTYGYRVWLKREDKHEFTLSTLYYLTVLTRAFKLGDQPPAALLDYLREVNALPDDLGTDALSLAQETAAIRLAIFFTWSIQEVRECAKWVDPQQELIKNLVQLDLLIRVRELAASSGMDAQTILLMGTLPAAVDKGAYSLAAEHALLSLSTSPVPFVPHDGEALEHTVMTTCVVDRTKLVANKPDEQATYTVTVKDLSGKGLKGVNVYWQAELGNINKSATDVNGVATAVFTPGKVMGTAAPRYWLDLYPKQQAPSVEIDLDETTLFFPAPLMSQVPDGVVLVGQEVELSAVILDRYGNRGIGMSVQWGGKPQGDVDFPVPQVQMVIRPSEALTNQDGLTRVFVSSPSGGTFEVGVTSLDSKITALFESITFAGGALPR
;
A
#
# COMPACT_ATOMS: atom_id res chain seq x y z
N MET A 1 70.98 -64.07 24.54
CA MET A 1 70.72 -65.50 24.85
C MET A 1 70.59 -66.26 23.55
N ALA A 2 70.93 -67.55 23.57
CA ALA A 2 71.10 -68.42 22.42
C ALA A 2 69.88 -68.52 21.50
N VAL A 3 70.16 -68.88 20.24
CA VAL A 3 69.25 -69.27 19.16
C VAL A 3 68.07 -70.10 19.68
N SER A 4 66.90 -69.47 19.81
CA SER A 4 65.62 -70.17 19.90
C SER A 4 64.90 -70.00 18.56
N ARG A 5 64.69 -71.10 17.84
CA ARG A 5 63.88 -71.11 16.60
C ARG A 5 62.40 -70.76 16.82
N ASN A 6 61.95 -70.71 18.08
CA ASN A 6 60.56 -70.48 18.45
C ASN A 6 60.33 -69.00 18.77
N ARG A 7 59.20 -68.45 18.32
CA ARG A 7 58.84 -67.04 18.55
C ARG A 7 58.59 -66.78 20.05
N PRO A 8 58.86 -65.57 20.58
CA PRO A 8 58.70 -65.28 22.02
C PRO A 8 57.29 -65.59 22.56
N LEU A 9 56.26 -65.40 21.75
CA LEU A 9 54.88 -65.74 22.11
C LEU A 9 54.62 -67.26 22.15
N GLN A 10 55.27 -68.03 21.27
CA GLN A 10 55.23 -69.51 21.30
C GLN A 10 55.88 -70.02 22.59
N GLN A 11 57.04 -69.47 22.95
CA GLN A 11 57.72 -69.83 24.20
C GLN A 11 56.85 -69.53 25.42
N LEU A 12 56.19 -68.37 25.44
CA LEU A 12 55.29 -68.01 26.52
C LEU A 12 54.09 -68.96 26.62
N PHE A 13 53.49 -69.37 25.50
CA PHE A 13 52.42 -70.36 25.47
C PHE A 13 52.90 -71.73 25.97
N ASP A 14 54.06 -72.18 25.51
CA ASP A 14 54.67 -73.45 25.94
C ASP A 14 54.97 -73.47 27.45
N GLU A 15 55.38 -72.34 28.02
CA GLU A 15 55.70 -72.17 29.45
C GLU A 15 54.48 -72.03 30.37
N VAL A 16 53.37 -71.49 29.87
CA VAL A 16 52.12 -71.37 30.65
C VAL A 16 51.36 -72.70 30.64
N PHE A 17 51.39 -73.41 29.50
CA PHE A 17 50.71 -74.69 29.30
C PHE A 17 51.74 -75.81 29.12
N SER A 18 52.51 -76.13 30.17
CA SER A 18 53.66 -77.03 30.11
C SER A 18 53.33 -78.52 29.89
N GLU A 19 52.06 -78.94 30.02
CA GLU A 19 51.60 -80.32 29.74
C GLU A 19 51.00 -80.42 28.32
N ASP A 20 51.48 -81.37 27.50
CA ASP A 20 51.01 -81.56 26.11
C ASP A 20 49.50 -81.83 26.01
N GLU A 21 48.88 -82.43 27.05
CA GLU A 21 47.43 -82.61 27.14
C GLU A 21 46.68 -81.28 27.32
N ARG A 22 47.25 -80.32 28.06
CA ARG A 22 46.67 -78.98 28.24
C ARG A 22 46.86 -78.09 27.01
N ARG A 23 47.94 -78.28 26.24
CA ARG A 23 48.15 -77.59 24.95
C ARG A 23 47.10 -77.99 23.92
N LYS A 24 46.76 -79.28 23.87
CA LYS A 24 45.67 -79.80 23.02
C LYS A 24 44.28 -79.34 23.45
N LYS A 25 44.12 -78.86 24.68
CA LYS A 25 42.83 -78.40 25.24
C LYS A 25 42.36 -77.07 24.65
N TYR A 26 43.25 -76.21 24.17
CA TYR A 26 42.94 -74.89 23.62
C TYR A 26 43.49 -74.74 22.18
N PRO A 27 42.94 -75.50 21.20
CA PRO A 27 43.49 -75.59 19.85
C PRO A 27 43.42 -74.28 19.06
N GLU A 28 42.46 -73.41 19.38
CA GLU A 28 42.25 -72.12 18.73
C GLU A 28 43.38 -71.12 19.07
N LEU A 29 43.89 -71.14 20.32
CA LEU A 29 45.00 -70.28 20.72
C LEU A 29 46.33 -70.77 20.13
N SER A 30 46.54 -72.09 20.05
CA SER A 30 47.74 -72.65 19.44
C SER A 30 47.81 -72.34 17.94
N THR A 31 46.69 -72.46 17.21
CA THR A 31 46.65 -72.10 15.78
C THR A 31 46.95 -70.62 15.55
N TYR A 32 46.34 -69.71 16.32
CA TYR A 32 46.62 -68.27 16.21
C TYR A 32 48.11 -67.93 16.41
N ILE A 33 48.78 -68.62 17.34
CA ILE A 33 50.21 -68.40 17.61
C ILE A 33 51.11 -69.02 16.54
N GLU A 34 50.73 -70.18 15.99
CA GLU A 34 51.45 -70.86 14.90
C GLU A 34 51.38 -70.09 13.58
N GLU A 35 50.21 -69.50 13.27
CA GLU A 35 50.00 -68.62 12.11
C GLU A 35 50.73 -67.27 12.24
N GLY A 36 51.28 -66.99 13.42
CA GLY A 36 52.10 -65.83 13.66
C GLY A 36 51.38 -64.63 14.27
N GLY A 37 50.31 -64.89 15.01
CA GLY A 37 49.58 -63.88 15.77
C GLY A 37 50.46 -63.04 16.69
N SER A 38 50.03 -61.79 16.89
CA SER A 38 50.71 -60.82 17.76
C SER A 38 50.25 -60.98 19.22
N VAL A 39 51.11 -60.58 20.16
CA VAL A 39 50.78 -60.54 21.61
C VAL A 39 49.81 -59.41 21.94
N PHE A 40 49.88 -58.29 21.24
CA PHE A 40 49.12 -57.08 21.57
C PHE A 40 47.59 -57.32 21.50
N PRO A 41 47.04 -57.95 20.44
CA PRO A 41 45.62 -58.29 20.39
C PRO A 41 45.17 -59.24 21.52
N LEU A 42 46.04 -60.15 21.97
CA LEU A 42 45.72 -61.09 23.06
C LEU A 42 45.63 -60.36 24.41
N VAL A 43 46.48 -59.36 24.61
CA VAL A 43 46.48 -58.49 25.79
C VAL A 43 45.28 -57.54 25.79
N GLU A 44 44.98 -56.93 24.65
CA GLU A 44 43.87 -55.97 24.48
C GLU A 44 42.50 -56.60 24.76
N LYS A 45 42.29 -57.85 24.33
CA LYS A 45 41.04 -58.61 24.55
C LYS A 45 40.73 -58.92 26.02
N GLY A 46 41.72 -58.85 26.91
CA GLY A 46 41.52 -59.12 28.33
C GLY A 46 41.15 -60.58 28.63
N VAL A 47 40.90 -60.88 29.91
CA VAL A 47 40.58 -62.25 30.36
C VAL A 47 39.27 -62.74 29.75
N GLN A 48 38.24 -61.89 29.71
CA GLN A 48 36.92 -62.24 29.17
C GLN A 48 37.00 -62.55 27.67
N GLY A 49 37.76 -61.78 26.89
CA GLY A 49 37.95 -62.05 25.46
C GLY A 49 38.75 -63.32 25.19
N LEU A 50 39.76 -63.64 26.01
CA LEU A 50 40.49 -64.91 25.90
C LEU A 50 39.63 -66.13 26.25
N VAL A 51 38.73 -66.00 27.23
CA VAL A 51 37.77 -67.05 27.57
C VAL A 51 36.75 -67.24 26.43
N ARG A 52 36.28 -66.16 25.81
CA ARG A 52 35.28 -66.20 24.75
C ARG A 52 35.85 -66.71 23.42
N ASP A 53 36.91 -66.07 22.93
CA ASP A 53 37.41 -66.26 21.55
C ASP A 53 38.31 -67.49 21.40
N PHE A 54 38.94 -67.93 22.50
CA PHE A 54 39.89 -69.05 22.51
C PHE A 54 39.50 -70.16 23.50
N LYS A 55 38.32 -70.04 24.13
CA LYS A 55 37.73 -71.01 25.06
C LYS A 55 38.62 -71.36 26.26
N LEU A 56 39.48 -70.44 26.70
CA LEU A 56 40.32 -70.65 27.89
C LEU A 56 39.45 -70.73 29.15
N SER A 57 39.89 -71.50 30.15
CA SER A 57 39.30 -71.39 31.49
C SER A 57 39.62 -70.01 32.09
N ARG A 58 38.75 -69.48 32.97
CA ARG A 58 38.97 -68.14 33.55
C ARG A 58 40.29 -68.03 34.31
N GLU A 59 40.72 -69.11 34.97
CA GLU A 59 42.00 -69.17 35.70
C GLU A 59 43.19 -69.20 34.74
N ASP A 60 43.12 -70.04 33.70
CA ASP A 60 44.17 -70.15 32.68
C ASP A 60 44.33 -68.85 31.89
N ALA A 61 43.21 -68.19 31.56
CA ALA A 61 43.21 -66.89 30.90
C ALA A 61 43.90 -65.80 31.75
N HIS A 62 43.70 -65.79 33.07
CA HIS A 62 44.42 -64.87 33.96
C HIS A 62 45.92 -65.18 34.02
N ALA A 63 46.28 -66.46 34.13
CA ALA A 63 47.69 -66.88 34.21
C ALA A 63 48.45 -66.53 32.92
N TYR A 64 47.83 -66.79 31.77
CA TYR A 64 48.38 -66.48 30.45
C TYR A 64 48.49 -64.96 30.23
N LEU A 65 47.43 -64.21 30.51
CA LEU A 65 47.40 -62.77 30.24
C LEU A 65 48.38 -61.98 31.10
N ARG A 66 48.64 -62.39 32.36
CA ARG A 66 49.69 -61.75 33.19
C ARG A 66 51.08 -61.81 32.54
N ARG A 67 51.43 -62.96 31.95
CA ARG A 67 52.73 -63.12 31.26
C ARG A 67 52.71 -62.40 29.91
N ALA A 68 51.61 -62.51 29.16
CA ALA A 68 51.46 -61.81 27.88
C ALA A 68 51.58 -60.29 28.03
N ASN A 69 51.02 -59.72 29.11
CA ASN A 69 51.19 -58.31 29.48
C ASN A 69 52.66 -57.93 29.69
N ALA A 70 53.42 -58.75 30.42
CA ALA A 70 54.84 -58.49 30.64
C ALA A 70 55.62 -58.49 29.32
N LEU A 71 55.30 -59.42 28.41
CA LEU A 71 55.90 -59.46 27.07
C LEU A 71 55.52 -58.23 26.24
N ALA A 72 54.24 -57.84 26.24
CA ALA A 72 53.74 -56.66 25.53
C ALA A 72 54.41 -55.37 26.02
N ILE A 73 54.54 -55.21 27.33
CA ILE A 73 55.21 -54.05 27.95
C ILE A 73 56.69 -54.02 27.54
N HIS A 74 57.38 -55.17 27.54
CA HIS A 74 58.78 -55.25 27.14
C HIS A 74 58.98 -54.84 25.68
N VAL A 75 58.17 -55.39 24.76
CA VAL A 75 58.23 -55.05 23.32
C VAL A 75 57.86 -53.58 23.09
N ARG A 76 56.81 -53.07 23.75
CA ARG A 76 56.42 -51.65 23.68
C ARG A 76 57.55 -50.73 24.17
N ARG A 77 58.21 -51.08 25.26
CA ARG A 77 59.34 -50.31 25.80
C ARG A 77 60.51 -50.30 24.82
N GLN A 78 60.87 -51.44 24.25
CA GLN A 78 61.91 -51.49 23.22
C GLN A 78 61.56 -50.67 21.98
N PHE A 79 60.30 -50.69 21.55
CA PHE A 79 59.84 -49.85 20.45
C PHE A 79 59.95 -48.36 20.79
N ILE A 80 59.46 -47.94 21.96
CA ILE A 80 59.59 -46.55 22.43
C ILE A 80 61.06 -46.12 22.50
N GLU A 81 61.91 -46.95 23.10
CA GLU A 81 63.36 -46.71 23.18
C GLU A 81 63.96 -46.57 21.76
N GLN A 82 63.63 -47.47 20.83
CA GLN A 82 64.09 -47.39 19.43
C GLN A 82 63.59 -46.14 18.70
N THR A 83 62.32 -45.74 18.87
CA THR A 83 61.76 -44.53 18.25
C THR A 83 62.34 -43.24 18.84
N LEU A 84 62.73 -43.24 20.11
CA LEU A 84 63.42 -42.13 20.75
C LEU A 84 64.90 -42.07 20.39
N THR A 85 65.49 -43.18 19.92
CA THR A 85 66.91 -43.27 19.52
C THR A 85 67.12 -43.39 17.99
N GLY A 86 66.08 -43.19 17.17
CA GLY A 86 66.12 -43.45 15.72
C GLY A 86 66.59 -42.28 14.85
N ASP A 87 67.65 -42.54 14.07
CA ASP A 87 68.34 -41.75 13.01
C ASP A 87 68.96 -40.39 13.38
N GLU A 88 70.28 -40.41 13.58
CA GLU A 88 71.18 -39.26 13.83
C GLU A 88 71.41 -38.33 12.61
N THR A 89 70.57 -38.35 11.58
CA THR A 89 70.86 -37.63 10.32
C THR A 89 69.73 -36.73 9.86
N GLN A 90 69.57 -35.55 10.50
CA GLN A 90 69.06 -34.35 9.82
C GLN A 90 69.42 -33.05 10.58
N SER A 91 69.55 -31.98 9.80
CA SER A 91 70.38 -30.78 10.00
C SER A 91 69.96 -29.82 11.12
N LEU A 92 70.94 -29.37 11.91
CA LEU A 92 70.84 -28.24 12.85
C LEU A 92 70.69 -26.90 12.09
N GLN A 93 69.53 -26.26 12.19
CA GLN A 93 69.34 -24.85 11.80
C GLN A 93 69.85 -23.89 12.89
N ALA A 94 70.33 -22.72 12.49
CA ALA A 94 71.10 -21.78 13.31
C ALA A 94 70.31 -21.16 14.47
N LEU A 95 70.86 -21.25 15.69
CA LEU A 95 70.38 -20.55 16.89
C LEU A 95 70.70 -19.05 16.81
N SER A 96 69.75 -18.19 17.15
CA SER A 96 69.95 -16.74 17.33
C SER A 96 69.86 -16.34 18.80
N GLY A 97 70.76 -15.48 19.27
CA GLY A 97 70.71 -14.83 20.59
C GLY A 97 71.90 -15.09 21.52
N LEU A 98 72.02 -14.26 22.57
CA LEU A 98 73.11 -14.23 23.57
C LEU A 98 73.30 -15.55 24.34
N LEU A 99 72.30 -16.43 24.38
CA LEU A 99 72.36 -17.76 25.02
C LEU A 99 73.10 -18.82 24.18
N SER A 100 73.49 -18.52 22.93
CA SER A 100 74.28 -19.43 22.08
C SER A 100 75.78 -19.47 22.43
N LEU A 101 76.26 -18.53 23.26
CA LEU A 101 77.69 -18.35 23.58
C LEU A 101 78.19 -19.27 24.71
N VAL A 102 77.31 -20.01 25.39
CA VAL A 102 77.69 -20.96 26.45
C VAL A 102 77.29 -22.38 26.00
N PRO A 103 78.22 -23.36 25.98
CA PRO A 103 77.89 -24.75 25.68
C PRO A 103 77.24 -25.40 26.91
N GLY A 104 76.01 -24.99 27.22
CA GLY A 104 75.17 -25.62 28.22
C GLY A 104 74.36 -26.78 27.62
N PRO A 105 73.85 -27.71 28.46
CA PRO A 105 72.85 -28.67 28.02
C PRO A 105 71.59 -27.91 27.57
N SER A 106 71.30 -27.94 26.27
CA SER A 106 70.03 -27.45 25.73
C SER A 106 69.10 -28.64 25.46
N PHE A 107 67.80 -28.43 25.63
CA PHE A 107 66.78 -29.46 25.41
C PHE A 107 66.96 -30.18 24.06
N TYR A 108 67.24 -29.42 23.01
CA TYR A 108 67.53 -29.92 21.65
C TYR A 108 68.72 -30.88 21.58
N ARG A 109 69.80 -30.63 22.34
CA ARG A 109 71.02 -31.47 22.35
C ARG A 109 70.88 -32.72 23.23
N LEU A 110 70.00 -32.67 24.23
CA LEU A 110 69.80 -33.79 25.16
C LEU A 110 68.79 -34.80 24.63
N PHE A 111 67.77 -34.33 23.90
CA PHE A 111 66.60 -35.16 23.56
C PHE A 111 66.34 -35.32 22.05
N TYR A 112 67.13 -34.67 21.18
CA TYR A 112 67.03 -34.77 19.71
C TYR A 112 65.58 -34.91 19.18
N PRO A 113 64.68 -33.96 19.52
CA PRO A 113 63.28 -34.09 19.15
C PRO A 113 63.10 -34.03 17.62
N PRO A 114 62.40 -34.98 17.00
CA PRO A 114 62.20 -35.02 15.55
C PRO A 114 61.13 -33.99 15.15
N PHE A 115 61.50 -32.72 14.97
CA PHE A 115 60.55 -31.65 14.62
C PHE A 115 59.77 -31.92 13.33
N ASP A 116 60.36 -32.65 12.38
CA ASP A 116 59.69 -33.07 11.14
C ASP A 116 58.50 -34.05 11.39
N ARG A 117 58.41 -34.61 12.61
CA ARG A 117 57.32 -35.49 13.06
C ARG A 117 56.46 -34.87 14.16
N LEU A 118 56.72 -33.61 14.53
CA LEU A 118 55.94 -32.88 15.51
C LEU A 118 54.93 -32.00 14.77
N CYS A 119 53.71 -31.98 15.28
CA CYS A 119 52.67 -31.09 14.81
C CYS A 119 52.39 -30.00 15.85
N PRO A 120 51.80 -28.85 15.45
CA PRO A 120 51.28 -27.87 16.39
C PRO A 120 50.29 -28.51 17.39
N PRO A 121 50.15 -27.96 18.61
CA PRO A 121 49.27 -28.52 19.63
C PRO A 121 47.80 -28.62 19.18
N ASP A 122 47.35 -27.68 18.35
CA ASP A 122 45.98 -27.61 17.80
C ASP A 122 45.84 -28.32 16.44
N ALA A 123 46.87 -29.04 15.99
CA ALA A 123 46.79 -29.79 14.74
C ALA A 123 45.96 -31.07 14.91
N LEU A 124 45.25 -31.47 13.86
CA LEU A 124 44.36 -32.64 13.88
C LEU A 124 45.14 -33.94 14.15
N GLU A 125 46.33 -34.04 13.58
CA GLU A 125 47.27 -35.16 13.71
C GLU A 125 47.99 -35.22 15.08
N SER A 126 47.74 -34.26 15.97
CA SER A 126 48.26 -34.32 17.34
C SER A 126 47.69 -35.52 18.08
N VAL A 127 48.56 -36.29 18.73
CA VAL A 127 48.18 -37.45 19.56
C VAL A 127 47.35 -37.08 20.79
N THR A 128 47.30 -35.78 21.13
CA THR A 128 46.46 -35.23 22.20
C THR A 128 45.30 -34.40 21.66
N SER A 129 45.03 -34.44 20.34
CA SER A 129 43.92 -33.70 19.76
C SER A 129 42.56 -34.31 20.18
N PRO A 130 41.47 -33.52 20.09
CA PRO A 130 40.12 -34.06 20.24
C PRO A 130 39.81 -35.19 19.24
N VAL A 131 40.45 -35.17 18.07
CA VAL A 131 40.33 -36.22 17.03
C VAL A 131 40.94 -37.53 17.50
N ALA A 132 42.15 -37.49 18.05
CA ALA A 132 42.80 -38.68 18.60
C ALA A 132 41.96 -39.30 19.72
N TYR A 133 41.35 -38.46 20.57
CA TYR A 133 40.43 -38.90 21.60
C TYR A 133 39.15 -39.54 21.03
N LEU A 134 38.53 -38.92 20.01
CA LEU A 134 37.34 -39.44 19.34
C LEU A 134 37.60 -40.83 18.70
N ILE A 135 38.73 -41.00 18.03
CA ILE A 135 39.10 -42.27 17.40
C ILE A 135 39.28 -43.37 18.45
N GLU A 136 39.95 -43.06 19.56
CA GLU A 136 40.10 -43.99 20.69
C GLU A 136 38.73 -44.41 21.25
N LEU A 137 37.79 -43.48 21.39
CA LEU A 137 36.42 -43.78 21.83
C LEU A 137 35.67 -44.69 20.84
N LEU A 138 35.77 -44.42 19.53
CA LEU A 138 35.14 -45.25 18.50
C LEU A 138 35.71 -46.67 18.47
N MET A 139 37.04 -46.81 18.57
CA MET A 139 37.70 -48.10 18.69
C MET A 139 37.26 -48.83 19.96
N TRP A 140 37.14 -48.12 21.08
CA TRP A 140 36.69 -48.69 22.35
C TRP A 140 35.24 -49.21 22.28
N ILE A 141 34.33 -48.46 21.66
CA ILE A 141 32.93 -48.88 21.47
C ILE A 141 32.87 -50.15 20.61
N ARG A 142 33.54 -50.15 19.46
CA ARG A 142 33.58 -51.31 18.54
C ARG A 142 34.15 -52.55 19.23
N ASP A 143 35.28 -52.41 19.90
CA ASP A 143 36.05 -53.55 20.38
C ASP A 143 35.58 -54.05 21.76
N ARG A 144 34.96 -53.21 22.60
CA ARG A 144 34.55 -53.58 23.97
C ARG A 144 33.05 -53.58 24.26
N ILE A 145 32.25 -52.77 23.56
CA ILE A 145 30.79 -52.72 23.78
C ILE A 145 30.09 -53.60 22.75
N GLU A 146 30.31 -53.33 21.47
CA GLU A 146 29.60 -54.03 20.38
C GLU A 146 30.08 -55.47 20.20
N SER A 147 31.30 -55.78 20.61
CA SER A 147 31.88 -57.13 20.48
C SER A 147 31.33 -58.15 21.50
N VAL A 148 30.61 -57.74 22.56
CA VAL A 148 30.05 -58.66 23.57
C VAL A 148 28.90 -59.47 22.94
N SER A 149 29.06 -60.80 22.82
CA SER A 149 28.19 -61.69 22.03
C SER A 149 26.78 -61.87 22.61
N ASP A 150 25.86 -62.24 21.73
CA ASP A 150 24.45 -62.57 21.98
C ASP A 150 24.32 -63.71 22.99
N ASP A 151 23.53 -63.50 24.03
CA ASP A 151 22.72 -64.58 24.56
C ASP A 151 21.34 -64.41 23.88
N ASP A 152 20.91 -65.39 23.09
CA ASP A 152 19.57 -65.47 22.46
C ASP A 152 18.40 -65.39 23.48
N THR A 153 18.72 -65.23 24.78
CA THR A 153 17.79 -65.04 25.89
C THR A 153 17.51 -63.57 26.24
N GLU A 154 18.23 -62.61 25.66
CA GLU A 154 17.95 -61.17 25.88
C GLU A 154 16.83 -60.68 24.94
N PRO A 155 15.73 -60.10 25.46
CA PRO A 155 14.54 -59.75 24.67
C PRO A 155 14.71 -58.53 23.74
N PHE A 156 15.88 -57.88 23.72
CA PHE A 156 16.09 -56.64 22.96
C PHE A 156 17.21 -56.79 21.92
N PRO A 157 16.99 -56.41 20.65
CA PRO A 157 18.01 -56.46 19.61
C PRO A 157 19.13 -55.45 19.88
N LYS A 158 20.39 -55.83 19.61
CA LYS A 158 21.54 -54.90 19.66
C LYS A 158 21.33 -53.75 18.67
N MET A 159 21.49 -52.51 19.15
CA MET A 159 21.48 -51.30 18.34
C MET A 159 22.91 -50.73 18.21
N PRO A 160 23.68 -51.10 17.18
CA PRO A 160 25.05 -50.61 17.00
C PRO A 160 25.08 -49.09 16.83
N LEU A 161 26.21 -48.45 17.17
CA LEU A 161 26.36 -46.99 17.06
C LEU A 161 26.12 -46.52 15.61
N ASN A 162 26.69 -47.21 14.63
CA ASN A 162 26.49 -46.89 13.20
C ASN A 162 25.03 -47.09 12.74
N GLY A 163 24.26 -47.96 13.41
CA GLY A 163 22.83 -48.11 13.14
C GLY A 163 21.98 -46.99 13.75
N ARG A 164 22.41 -46.43 14.89
CA ARG A 164 21.73 -45.31 15.56
C ARG A 164 22.10 -43.94 14.97
N ARG A 165 23.32 -43.82 14.48
CA ARG A 165 23.93 -42.59 13.94
C ARG A 165 24.61 -42.92 12.61
N THR A 166 23.82 -42.89 11.54
CA THR A 166 24.24 -43.21 10.17
C THR A 166 25.15 -42.13 9.57
N ASP A 167 25.17 -40.95 10.18
CA ASP A 167 25.99 -39.79 9.81
C ASP A 167 27.46 -39.94 10.25
N LEU A 168 27.71 -40.50 11.44
CA LEU A 168 29.04 -40.43 12.10
C LEU A 168 30.15 -41.12 11.31
N ALA A 169 29.85 -42.24 10.65
CA ALA A 169 30.84 -42.99 9.87
C ALA A 169 31.29 -42.24 8.60
N ASN A 170 30.43 -41.36 8.06
CA ASN A 170 30.67 -40.60 6.85
C ASN A 170 31.19 -39.18 7.11
N LEU A 171 31.27 -38.75 8.38
CA LEU A 171 31.72 -37.42 8.77
C LEU A 171 33.21 -37.22 8.45
N SER A 172 33.52 -36.26 7.58
CA SER A 172 34.90 -35.87 7.30
C SER A 172 35.47 -35.06 8.47
N ILE A 173 36.56 -35.55 9.08
CA ILE A 173 37.25 -34.85 10.15
C ILE A 173 38.27 -33.88 9.55
N ASP A 174 37.89 -32.60 9.42
CA ASP A 174 38.77 -31.52 9.00
C ASP A 174 38.87 -30.42 10.07
N PHE A 175 39.66 -29.37 9.80
CA PHE A 175 39.88 -28.30 10.77
C PHE A 175 38.59 -27.55 11.10
N LYS A 176 37.69 -27.38 10.11
CA LYS A 176 36.40 -26.73 10.32
C LYS A 176 35.49 -27.58 11.21
N ALA A 177 35.39 -28.88 10.96
CA ALA A 177 34.56 -29.81 11.74
C ALA A 177 34.95 -29.85 13.23
N VAL A 178 36.24 -29.65 13.55
CA VAL A 178 36.74 -29.69 14.94
C VAL A 178 36.63 -28.34 15.65
N HIS A 179 36.85 -27.22 14.94
CA HIS A 179 37.00 -25.90 15.56
C HIS A 179 35.88 -24.89 15.25
N GLN A 180 35.05 -25.13 14.24
CA GLN A 180 33.93 -24.24 13.91
C GLN A 180 32.84 -24.36 14.97
N ALA A 181 32.46 -23.22 15.57
CA ALA A 181 31.28 -23.17 16.42
C ALA A 181 30.01 -23.27 15.56
N VAL A 182 29.16 -24.23 15.86
CA VAL A 182 27.89 -24.51 15.16
C VAL A 182 26.78 -24.69 16.22
N SER A 183 25.54 -24.30 15.89
CA SER A 183 24.40 -24.52 16.78
C SER A 183 24.11 -26.01 16.95
N SER A 184 23.63 -26.42 18.13
CA SER A 184 23.21 -27.81 18.33
C SER A 184 22.05 -28.21 17.42
N VAL A 185 21.19 -27.26 17.01
CA VAL A 185 20.08 -27.53 16.08
C VAL A 185 20.59 -27.85 14.67
N ASP A 186 21.59 -27.09 14.19
CA ASP A 186 22.22 -27.32 12.88
C ASP A 186 22.98 -28.66 12.83
N ILE A 187 23.23 -29.28 13.98
CA ILE A 187 23.75 -30.65 14.07
C ILE A 187 22.60 -31.65 14.12
N ILE A 188 21.58 -31.39 14.95
CA ILE A 188 20.46 -32.32 15.17
C ILE A 188 19.63 -32.52 13.89
N VAL A 189 19.31 -31.46 13.14
CA VAL A 189 18.45 -31.55 11.96
C VAL A 189 19.07 -32.42 10.87
N PRO A 190 20.33 -32.20 10.42
CA PRO A 190 20.97 -33.10 9.45
C PRO A 190 21.11 -34.53 9.97
N VAL A 191 21.33 -34.72 11.27
CA VAL A 191 21.38 -36.07 11.88
C VAL A 191 20.03 -36.78 11.74
N LEU A 192 18.92 -36.08 11.98
CA LEU A 192 17.59 -36.65 11.80
C LEU A 192 17.27 -36.91 10.33
N GLU A 193 17.59 -35.98 9.43
CA GLU A 193 17.38 -36.14 7.98
C GLU A 193 18.15 -37.34 7.42
N THR A 194 19.44 -37.45 7.73
CA THR A 194 20.28 -38.58 7.31
C THR A 194 19.79 -39.91 7.89
N PHE A 195 19.28 -39.90 9.12
CA PHE A 195 18.66 -41.07 9.73
C PHE A 195 17.35 -41.48 9.04
N ILE A 196 16.49 -40.51 8.71
CA ILE A 196 15.22 -40.75 8.00
C ILE A 196 15.50 -41.30 6.60
N GLN A 197 16.43 -40.69 5.86
CA GLN A 197 16.80 -41.12 4.51
C GLN A 197 17.39 -42.53 4.50
N ALA A 198 18.24 -42.87 5.48
CA ALA A 198 18.87 -44.18 5.56
C ALA A 198 17.88 -45.32 5.91
N ASN A 199 16.79 -45.01 6.64
CA ASN A 199 15.79 -46.00 7.06
C ASN A 199 14.53 -46.01 6.19
N SER A 200 14.40 -45.08 5.24
CA SER A 200 13.28 -45.03 4.30
C SER A 200 13.52 -46.00 3.15
N LYS A 201 12.47 -46.72 2.72
CA LYS A 201 12.56 -47.67 1.60
C LYS A 201 12.73 -46.98 0.25
N GLU A 202 12.31 -45.71 0.15
CA GLU A 202 12.36 -44.86 -1.03
C GLU A 202 12.98 -43.51 -0.64
N PRO A 203 13.60 -42.76 -1.58
CA PRO A 203 14.05 -41.41 -1.33
C PRO A 203 12.84 -40.51 -1.09
N VAL A 204 12.62 -40.12 0.18
CA VAL A 204 11.50 -39.26 0.60
C VAL A 204 12.01 -37.82 0.72
N ASP A 205 11.30 -36.88 0.10
CA ASP A 205 11.43 -35.46 0.43
C ASP A 205 10.82 -35.23 1.82
N VAL A 206 11.68 -34.93 2.80
CA VAL A 206 11.30 -34.79 4.21
C VAL A 206 10.33 -33.62 4.39
N ASP A 207 10.51 -32.52 3.65
CA ASP A 207 9.64 -31.34 3.74
C ASP A 207 8.23 -31.68 3.22
N GLU A 208 8.16 -32.39 2.09
CA GLU A 208 6.88 -32.85 1.54
C GLU A 208 6.18 -33.83 2.48
N ALA A 209 6.92 -34.77 3.05
CA ALA A 209 6.37 -35.73 4.01
C ALA A 209 5.82 -35.03 5.26
N MET A 210 6.53 -34.06 5.84
CA MET A 210 6.06 -33.30 7.01
C MET A 210 4.82 -32.44 6.70
N SER A 211 4.69 -31.95 5.47
CA SER A 211 3.54 -31.14 5.06
C SER A 211 2.25 -31.95 4.89
N THR A 212 2.36 -33.23 4.57
CA THR A 212 1.22 -34.12 4.27
C THR A 212 0.86 -35.08 5.40
N THR A 213 1.83 -35.41 6.26
CA THR A 213 1.65 -36.32 7.39
C THR A 213 0.82 -35.68 8.52
N ARG A 214 0.02 -36.47 9.24
CA ARG A 214 -0.83 -35.98 10.36
C ARG A 214 -0.47 -36.54 11.72
N TYR A 215 0.26 -37.65 11.77
CA TYR A 215 0.78 -38.26 12.99
C TYR A 215 2.31 -38.27 12.95
N PRO A 216 3.02 -37.83 14.01
CA PRO A 216 2.54 -37.50 15.35
C PRO A 216 1.73 -36.19 15.45
N ASN A 217 0.93 -36.08 16.53
CA ASN A 217 0.13 -34.87 16.81
C ASN A 217 1.08 -33.66 16.96
N GLY A 218 0.94 -32.70 16.05
CA GLY A 218 1.89 -31.60 15.82
C GLY A 218 2.14 -31.33 14.33
N LEU A 219 1.91 -32.34 13.47
CA LEU A 219 1.87 -32.21 12.01
C LEU A 219 0.43 -31.96 11.52
N PRO A 220 0.20 -31.34 10.35
CA PRO A 220 1.17 -31.01 9.30
C PRO A 220 2.05 -29.78 9.59
N TYR A 221 3.32 -29.85 9.15
CA TYR A 221 4.27 -28.73 9.19
C TYR A 221 4.67 -28.36 7.77
N TYR A 222 4.36 -27.12 7.37
CA TYR A 222 4.70 -26.61 6.04
C TYR A 222 5.69 -25.45 6.13
N ARG A 223 6.95 -25.71 5.77
CA ARG A 223 8.09 -24.78 5.92
C ARG A 223 7.85 -23.43 5.26
N ASP A 224 7.31 -23.42 4.05
CA ASP A 224 7.17 -22.17 3.29
C ASP A 224 6.14 -21.25 3.97
N TRP A 225 5.03 -21.79 4.47
CA TRP A 225 4.07 -21.02 5.27
C TRP A 225 4.67 -20.51 6.57
N THR A 226 5.36 -21.35 7.33
CA THR A 226 5.95 -20.93 8.61
C THR A 226 6.99 -19.84 8.42
N THR A 227 7.71 -19.88 7.29
CA THR A 227 8.64 -18.84 6.87
C THR A 227 7.92 -17.51 6.57
N ILE A 228 6.87 -17.54 5.74
CA ILE A 228 6.09 -16.34 5.38
C ILE A 228 5.44 -15.71 6.62
N ASP A 229 4.82 -16.53 7.48
CA ASP A 229 4.18 -16.08 8.72
C ASP A 229 5.23 -15.60 9.75
N PHE A 230 6.44 -16.17 9.76
CA PHE A 230 7.56 -15.65 10.56
C PHE A 230 8.00 -14.26 10.09
N VAL A 231 8.20 -14.05 8.79
CA VAL A 231 8.58 -12.74 8.24
C VAL A 231 7.48 -11.70 8.51
N ALA A 232 6.21 -12.06 8.31
CA ALA A 232 5.10 -11.18 8.65
C ALA A 232 5.11 -10.79 10.15
N ARG A 233 5.28 -11.76 11.06
CA ARG A 233 5.40 -11.49 12.51
C ARG A 233 6.60 -10.62 12.86
N HIS A 234 7.73 -10.78 12.16
CA HIS A 234 8.92 -9.97 12.39
C HIS A 234 8.65 -8.47 12.21
N HIS A 235 7.68 -8.13 11.37
CA HIS A 235 7.24 -6.76 11.10
C HIS A 235 5.94 -6.37 11.82
N ASP A 236 5.51 -7.12 12.85
CA ASP A 236 4.25 -6.91 13.57
C ASP A 236 3.00 -6.98 12.67
N LEU A 237 3.07 -7.80 11.61
CA LEU A 237 1.99 -8.00 10.64
C LEU A 237 1.50 -9.45 10.59
N SER A 238 0.35 -9.62 9.96
CA SER A 238 -0.20 -10.91 9.52
C SER A 238 -0.22 -10.99 7.99
N VAL A 239 -0.13 -12.21 7.45
CA VAL A 239 -0.29 -12.44 5.99
C VAL A 239 -1.64 -11.91 5.50
N GLY A 240 -2.67 -11.96 6.34
CA GLY A 240 -3.98 -11.37 6.06
C GLY A 240 -3.98 -9.85 5.95
N GLU A 241 -3.14 -9.13 6.70
CA GLU A 241 -2.98 -7.67 6.53
C GLU A 241 -2.24 -7.33 5.24
N VAL A 242 -1.19 -8.08 4.89
CA VAL A 242 -0.51 -7.93 3.60
C VAL A 242 -1.48 -8.17 2.44
N ALA A 243 -2.35 -9.18 2.55
CA ALA A 243 -3.40 -9.45 1.57
C ALA A 243 -4.41 -8.28 1.41
N ARG A 244 -4.69 -7.53 2.49
CA ARG A 244 -5.55 -6.33 2.42
C ARG A 244 -4.83 -5.16 1.78
N VAL A 245 -3.53 -4.98 2.05
CA VAL A 245 -2.69 -3.91 1.49
C VAL A 245 -2.67 -3.98 -0.05
N VAL A 246 -2.74 -5.19 -0.62
CA VAL A 246 -2.70 -5.39 -2.08
C VAL A 246 -4.08 -5.49 -2.74
N ASP A 247 -5.18 -5.45 -1.98
CA ASP A 247 -6.54 -5.43 -2.54
C ASP A 247 -6.92 -4.00 -2.96
N LEU A 248 -7.34 -3.84 -4.22
CA LEU A 248 -7.84 -2.57 -4.77
C LEU A 248 -9.13 -2.07 -4.10
N SER A 249 -9.92 -2.96 -3.53
CA SER A 249 -11.19 -2.62 -2.88
C SER A 249 -11.03 -2.17 -1.42
N PHE A 250 -9.82 -2.31 -0.86
CA PHE A 250 -9.51 -1.85 0.48
C PHE A 250 -9.34 -0.32 0.49
N PRO A 251 -9.85 0.40 1.52
CA PRO A 251 -10.45 -0.13 2.73
C PRO A 251 -11.93 -0.49 2.56
N TYR A 252 -12.32 -1.60 3.17
CA TYR A 252 -13.66 -2.16 2.98
C TYR A 252 -14.78 -1.32 3.59
N PHE A 253 -14.49 -0.38 4.49
CA PHE A 253 -15.51 0.54 5.02
C PHE A 253 -16.08 1.52 3.97
N LEU A 254 -15.48 1.58 2.77
CA LEU A 254 -16.02 2.33 1.64
C LEU A 254 -16.96 1.49 0.75
N GLN A 255 -17.03 0.18 0.97
CA GLN A 255 -17.87 -0.75 0.23
C GLN A 255 -19.22 -0.92 0.93
N PRO A 256 -20.35 -1.06 0.20
CA PRO A 256 -21.70 -1.06 0.79
C PRO A 256 -21.94 -2.11 1.87
N ASP A 257 -21.32 -3.29 1.75
CA ASP A 257 -21.46 -4.40 2.71
C ASP A 257 -20.14 -4.74 3.44
N GLY A 258 -19.13 -3.86 3.36
CA GLY A 258 -17.83 -4.13 4.00
C GLY A 258 -17.07 -5.31 3.38
N GLN A 259 -17.45 -5.74 2.18
CA GLN A 259 -16.96 -6.95 1.54
C GLN A 259 -16.19 -6.64 0.25
N SER A 260 -15.20 -7.48 -0.05
CA SER A 260 -14.57 -7.63 -1.37
C SER A 260 -14.42 -9.11 -1.71
N ALA A 261 -14.04 -9.43 -2.94
CA ALA A 261 -13.71 -10.81 -3.34
C ALA A 261 -12.57 -11.39 -2.47
N ASP A 262 -11.64 -10.55 -2.03
CA ASP A 262 -10.44 -10.95 -1.29
C ASP A 262 -10.57 -10.79 0.24
N ALA A 263 -11.61 -10.10 0.74
CA ALA A 263 -11.83 -9.88 2.17
C ALA A 263 -11.89 -11.20 2.97
N GLY A 264 -12.58 -12.21 2.44
CA GLY A 264 -12.65 -13.54 3.04
C GLY A 264 -11.29 -14.25 3.06
N ARG A 265 -10.53 -14.19 1.95
CA ARG A 265 -9.17 -14.74 1.85
C ARG A 265 -8.22 -14.08 2.85
N ALA A 266 -8.28 -12.76 2.96
CA ALA A 266 -7.48 -12.01 3.91
C ALA A 266 -7.77 -12.42 5.37
N LEU A 267 -9.04 -12.62 5.72
CA LEU A 267 -9.41 -13.15 7.04
C LEU A 267 -8.90 -14.58 7.25
N LEU A 268 -8.99 -15.46 6.25
CA LEU A 268 -8.44 -16.82 6.35
C LEU A 268 -6.93 -16.81 6.59
N HIS A 269 -6.17 -15.93 5.93
CA HIS A 269 -4.73 -15.79 6.15
C HIS A 269 -4.39 -15.12 7.49
N ALA A 270 -5.27 -14.25 7.99
CA ALA A 270 -5.13 -13.66 9.32
C ALA A 270 -5.28 -14.68 10.46
N SER A 271 -5.84 -15.89 10.20
CA SER A 271 -5.90 -16.97 11.20
C SER A 271 -4.54 -17.52 11.63
N ARG A 272 -3.48 -17.22 10.86
CA ARG A 272 -2.11 -17.76 11.00
C ARG A 272 -1.98 -19.27 10.77
N LEU A 273 -3.04 -19.90 10.27
CA LEU A 273 -3.05 -21.31 9.92
C LEU A 273 -2.60 -21.51 8.47
N GLY A 274 -1.66 -22.43 8.27
CA GLY A 274 -1.14 -22.78 6.95
C GLY A 274 -2.17 -23.51 6.09
N PRO A 275 -1.98 -23.59 4.76
CA PRO A 275 -2.98 -24.15 3.86
C PRO A 275 -3.30 -25.62 4.16
N TYR A 276 -2.31 -26.44 4.53
CA TYR A 276 -2.52 -27.82 4.97
C TYR A 276 -3.25 -27.94 6.31
N GLN A 277 -3.00 -27.02 7.24
CA GLN A 277 -3.70 -26.97 8.53
C GLN A 277 -5.17 -26.60 8.34
N ARG A 278 -5.44 -25.59 7.49
CA ARG A 278 -6.81 -25.20 7.12
C ARG A 278 -7.55 -26.35 6.45
N MET A 279 -6.91 -27.02 5.48
CA MET A 279 -7.46 -28.17 4.78
C MET A 279 -7.87 -29.29 5.76
N LEU A 280 -6.99 -29.65 6.70
CA LEU A 280 -7.27 -30.66 7.73
C LEU A 280 -8.49 -30.29 8.60
N LEU A 281 -8.64 -29.02 8.96
CA LEU A 281 -9.76 -28.57 9.78
C LEU A 281 -11.09 -28.59 9.01
N THR A 282 -11.07 -28.25 7.72
CA THR A 282 -12.26 -28.13 6.87
C THR A 282 -12.62 -29.39 6.09
N GLU A 283 -11.93 -30.50 6.33
CA GLU A 283 -12.23 -31.78 5.68
C GLU A 283 -13.64 -32.28 5.96
N ASP A 284 -14.18 -33.08 5.02
CA ASP A 284 -15.47 -33.72 5.23
C ASP A 284 -15.48 -34.57 6.51
N PRO A 285 -16.61 -34.62 7.22
CA PRO A 285 -16.69 -35.29 8.50
C PRO A 285 -16.54 -36.81 8.35
N PHE A 286 -15.73 -37.43 9.22
CA PHE A 286 -15.63 -38.89 9.22
C PHE A 286 -16.88 -39.51 9.88
N LEU A 287 -17.75 -40.09 9.05
CA LEU A 287 -19.03 -40.70 9.45
C LEU A 287 -19.15 -42.19 9.09
N SER A 288 -18.11 -42.77 8.49
CA SER A 288 -18.14 -44.17 8.06
C SER A 288 -17.98 -45.14 9.23
N GLU A 289 -18.63 -46.31 9.09
CA GLU A 289 -18.49 -47.45 9.99
C GLU A 289 -17.79 -48.64 9.30
N ASP A 290 -17.29 -48.45 8.07
CA ASP A 290 -16.54 -49.48 7.36
C ASP A 290 -15.21 -49.76 8.08
N PRO A 291 -14.91 -51.03 8.47
CA PRO A 291 -13.66 -51.38 9.14
C PRO A 291 -12.40 -50.95 8.38
N ASP A 292 -12.40 -51.01 7.05
CA ASP A 292 -11.24 -50.67 6.24
C ASP A 292 -10.97 -49.15 6.27
N GLU A 293 -12.04 -48.34 6.14
CA GLU A 293 -11.95 -46.87 6.23
C GLU A 293 -11.63 -46.40 7.66
N LEU A 294 -12.10 -47.12 8.68
CA LEU A 294 -11.76 -46.89 10.08
C LEU A 294 -10.28 -47.14 10.37
N GLU A 295 -9.73 -48.24 9.85
CA GLU A 295 -8.32 -48.54 9.98
C GLU A 295 -7.46 -47.47 9.30
N GLU A 296 -7.85 -47.02 8.10
CA GLU A 296 -7.17 -45.92 7.42
C GLU A 296 -7.24 -44.60 8.22
N PHE A 297 -8.41 -44.25 8.76
CA PHE A 297 -8.59 -43.03 9.56
C PHE A 297 -7.70 -43.02 10.81
N TYR A 298 -7.65 -44.12 11.56
CA TYR A 298 -6.85 -44.22 12.79
C TYR A 298 -5.36 -44.33 12.50
N LEU A 299 -4.97 -45.00 11.41
CA LEU A 299 -3.59 -45.04 10.95
C LEU A 299 -3.10 -43.65 10.56
N LEU A 300 -3.90 -42.92 9.78
CA LEU A 300 -3.55 -41.60 9.28
C LEU A 300 -3.43 -40.55 10.40
N ASN A 301 -4.41 -40.49 11.31
CA ASN A 301 -4.50 -39.42 12.32
C ASN A 301 -3.81 -39.74 13.64
N PHE A 302 -3.71 -41.02 14.03
CA PHE A 302 -3.21 -41.46 15.34
C PHE A 302 -2.06 -42.49 15.24
N GLY A 303 -1.68 -42.93 14.04
CA GLY A 303 -0.60 -43.91 13.84
C GLY A 303 -0.90 -45.28 14.45
N ALA A 304 -2.19 -45.65 14.54
CA ALA A 304 -2.64 -46.91 15.16
C ALA A 304 -3.22 -47.86 14.10
N SER A 305 -2.70 -49.09 14.03
CA SER A 305 -3.15 -50.14 13.08
C SER A 305 -3.70 -51.38 13.79
N GLY A 306 -4.60 -52.11 13.12
CA GLY A 306 -5.21 -53.34 13.64
C GLY A 306 -5.78 -53.20 15.07
N ILE A 307 -5.24 -54.00 16.00
CA ILE A 307 -5.71 -54.05 17.42
C ILE A 307 -5.45 -52.72 18.15
N GLU A 308 -4.42 -51.95 17.74
CA GLU A 308 -4.10 -50.68 18.36
C GLU A 308 -5.21 -49.64 18.16
N GLY A 309 -5.89 -49.66 17.02
CA GLY A 309 -7.04 -48.78 16.76
C GLY A 309 -8.18 -49.00 17.76
N GLN A 310 -8.38 -50.24 18.22
CA GLN A 310 -9.39 -50.57 19.23
C GLN A 310 -9.03 -50.05 20.63
N ASN A 311 -7.74 -49.78 20.88
CA ASN A 311 -7.24 -49.26 22.15
C ASN A 311 -7.36 -47.75 22.28
N ILE A 312 -7.84 -47.03 21.24
CA ILE A 312 -8.00 -45.57 21.27
C ILE A 312 -8.98 -45.09 22.36
N ASN A 313 -9.86 -45.98 22.84
CA ASN A 313 -10.75 -45.69 23.96
C ASN A 313 -10.08 -45.80 25.33
N GLN A 314 -8.84 -46.31 25.42
CA GLN A 314 -8.09 -46.40 26.68
C GLN A 314 -7.40 -45.06 26.91
N VAL A 315 -7.60 -44.47 28.09
CA VAL A 315 -7.14 -43.10 28.41
C VAL A 315 -5.63 -42.97 28.21
N ARG A 316 -4.85 -43.91 28.74
CA ARG A 316 -3.39 -43.90 28.60
C ARG A 316 -2.94 -43.94 27.14
N PHE A 317 -3.52 -44.84 26.34
CA PHE A 317 -3.15 -44.98 24.93
C PHE A 317 -3.56 -43.74 24.13
N PHE A 318 -4.75 -43.19 24.39
CA PHE A 318 -5.21 -41.95 23.78
C PHE A 318 -4.27 -40.77 24.10
N CYS A 319 -3.89 -40.60 25.37
CA CYS A 319 -2.94 -39.59 25.82
C CYS A 319 -1.56 -39.75 25.15
N GLU A 320 -1.04 -40.97 25.05
CA GLU A 320 0.24 -41.26 24.37
C GLU A 320 0.21 -40.88 22.88
N ARG A 321 -0.91 -41.14 22.17
CA ARG A 321 -1.04 -40.80 20.74
C ARG A 321 -1.31 -39.30 20.50
N THR A 322 -1.96 -38.63 21.43
CA THR A 322 -2.32 -37.20 21.32
C THR A 322 -1.31 -36.25 21.99
N LYS A 323 -0.35 -36.78 22.76
CA LYS A 323 0.59 -36.03 23.61
C LYS A 323 -0.10 -35.18 24.68
N LEU A 324 -1.20 -35.68 25.25
CA LEU A 324 -1.91 -35.03 26.34
C LEU A 324 -1.49 -35.56 27.70
N GLU A 325 -1.36 -34.65 28.66
CA GLU A 325 -1.28 -35.00 30.07
C GLU A 325 -2.67 -35.25 30.68
N ALA A 326 -2.74 -35.87 31.87
CA ALA A 326 -4.00 -36.21 32.51
C ALA A 326 -4.88 -34.98 32.81
N LEU A 327 -4.27 -33.91 33.34
CA LEU A 327 -4.97 -32.65 33.66
C LEU A 327 -5.44 -31.92 32.39
N GLU A 328 -4.68 -32.01 31.30
CA GLU A 328 -5.08 -31.46 30.00
C GLU A 328 -6.25 -32.23 29.39
N LEU A 329 -6.30 -33.56 29.58
CA LEU A 329 -7.44 -34.37 29.18
C LEU A 329 -8.70 -34.02 29.99
N GLU A 330 -8.58 -33.87 31.31
CA GLU A 330 -9.69 -33.41 32.15
C GLU A 330 -10.19 -32.03 31.72
N ALA A 331 -9.27 -31.13 31.37
CA ALA A 331 -9.60 -29.81 30.85
C ALA A 331 -10.28 -29.87 29.47
N LEU A 332 -9.85 -30.77 28.59
CA LEU A 332 -10.45 -31.00 27.27
C LEU A 332 -11.89 -31.53 27.38
N LEU A 333 -12.14 -32.42 28.34
CA LEU A 333 -13.44 -33.07 28.57
C LEU A 333 -14.38 -32.26 29.47
N SER A 334 -13.86 -31.21 30.11
CA SER A 334 -14.58 -30.38 31.09
C SER A 334 -15.17 -31.21 32.24
N ILE A 335 -14.32 -32.04 32.86
CA ILE A 335 -14.66 -32.89 34.00
C ILE A 335 -13.92 -32.45 35.27
N GLU A 336 -14.36 -32.96 36.43
CA GLU A 336 -13.76 -32.69 37.74
C GLU A 336 -13.58 -31.19 38.05
N SER A 337 -12.34 -30.74 38.25
CA SER A 337 -11.99 -29.33 38.54
C SER A 337 -12.37 -28.36 37.43
N PHE A 338 -12.57 -28.88 36.22
CA PHE A 338 -12.92 -28.14 35.01
C PHE A 338 -14.40 -28.26 34.63
N ALA A 339 -15.22 -28.87 35.49
CA ALA A 339 -16.64 -29.01 35.24
C ALA A 339 -17.33 -27.63 35.09
N PRO A 340 -18.26 -27.48 34.13
CA PRO A 340 -18.97 -26.23 33.94
C PRO A 340 -19.89 -25.96 35.13
N VAL A 341 -20.04 -24.68 35.49
CA VAL A 341 -20.94 -24.21 36.56
C VAL A 341 -21.91 -23.19 35.97
N ARG A 342 -23.20 -23.48 36.03
CA ARG A 342 -24.23 -22.55 35.53
C ARG A 342 -24.47 -21.40 36.51
N SER A 343 -24.63 -20.20 35.99
CA SER A 343 -25.04 -19.02 36.77
C SER A 343 -26.35 -19.27 37.54
N ALA A 344 -26.35 -18.89 38.82
CA ALA A 344 -27.53 -18.93 39.69
C ALA A 344 -28.60 -17.89 39.30
N ASN A 345 -28.26 -16.93 38.43
CA ASN A 345 -29.10 -15.80 38.05
C ASN A 345 -29.83 -16.04 36.72
N THR A 346 -30.06 -17.30 36.33
CA THR A 346 -30.74 -17.68 35.09
C THR A 346 -32.00 -18.51 35.36
N ALA A 347 -33.10 -18.24 34.64
CA ALA A 347 -34.39 -18.91 34.85
C ALA A 347 -34.53 -20.29 34.17
N LEU A 348 -33.45 -20.87 33.65
CA LEU A 348 -33.44 -22.16 32.96
C LEU A 348 -33.87 -23.28 33.91
N LYS A 349 -35.15 -23.67 33.82
CA LYS A 349 -35.77 -24.75 34.60
C LYS A 349 -34.93 -26.04 34.49
N ASN A 350 -34.65 -26.63 35.64
CA ASN A 350 -33.86 -27.84 35.87
C ASN A 350 -34.39 -29.06 35.07
N ALA A 351 -33.91 -29.25 33.83
CA ALA A 351 -34.26 -30.45 33.05
C ALA A 351 -33.08 -31.15 32.35
N VAL A 352 -31.93 -30.48 32.16
CA VAL A 352 -30.76 -31.07 31.49
C VAL A 352 -29.61 -31.23 32.50
N PRO A 353 -29.00 -32.43 32.61
CA PRO A 353 -27.79 -32.61 33.42
C PRO A 353 -26.68 -31.68 32.92
N LEU A 354 -26.03 -30.98 33.84
CA LEU A 354 -24.94 -30.07 33.54
C LEU A 354 -23.68 -30.90 33.26
N ASP A 355 -23.23 -30.91 32.00
CA ASP A 355 -22.07 -31.65 31.54
C ASP A 355 -21.26 -30.84 30.51
N GLY A 356 -20.11 -31.37 30.07
CA GLY A 356 -19.23 -30.69 29.13
C GLY A 356 -19.87 -30.42 27.76
N ALA A 357 -21.02 -31.02 27.44
CA ALA A 357 -21.73 -30.75 26.19
C ALA A 357 -22.46 -29.39 26.20
N GLN A 358 -22.63 -28.78 27.38
CA GLN A 358 -23.26 -27.46 27.53
C GLN A 358 -22.25 -26.30 27.58
N SER A 359 -21.03 -26.55 28.06
CA SER A 359 -19.96 -25.55 28.12
C SER A 359 -18.57 -26.20 28.27
N GLY A 360 -17.55 -25.59 27.67
CA GLY A 360 -16.13 -25.98 27.77
C GLY A 360 -15.69 -27.08 26.79
N SER A 361 -16.61 -28.01 26.47
CA SER A 361 -16.38 -29.13 25.56
C SER A 361 -17.55 -29.32 24.59
N VAL A 362 -18.20 -28.23 24.18
CA VAL A 362 -19.42 -28.26 23.38
C VAL A 362 -19.14 -28.75 21.96
N TYR A 363 -18.03 -28.30 21.35
CA TYR A 363 -17.65 -28.67 19.99
C TYR A 363 -17.47 -30.18 19.87
N LEU A 364 -16.64 -30.77 20.74
CA LEU A 364 -16.35 -32.21 20.67
C LEU A 364 -17.62 -33.06 20.85
N ASN A 365 -18.56 -32.60 21.68
CA ASN A 365 -19.83 -33.29 21.94
C ASN A 365 -20.95 -32.91 20.95
N ALA A 366 -20.71 -31.97 20.04
CA ALA A 366 -21.72 -31.37 19.16
C ALA A 366 -22.98 -30.89 19.91
N GLY A 367 -22.83 -30.37 21.13
CA GLY A 367 -23.94 -29.96 21.99
C GLY A 367 -24.87 -31.09 22.47
N LYS A 368 -24.49 -32.36 22.30
CA LYS A 368 -25.31 -33.54 22.66
C LYS A 368 -24.86 -34.13 24.00
N SER A 369 -25.75 -34.13 24.99
CA SER A 369 -25.58 -34.86 26.26
C SER A 369 -26.01 -36.33 26.12
N PRO A 370 -25.35 -37.31 26.78
CA PRO A 370 -24.23 -37.15 27.72
C PRO A 370 -22.90 -36.80 27.02
N SER A 371 -22.10 -35.96 27.68
CA SER A 371 -20.74 -35.63 27.25
C SER A 371 -19.77 -36.79 27.41
N VAL A 372 -18.68 -36.79 26.62
CA VAL A 372 -17.57 -37.73 26.83
C VAL A 372 -16.98 -37.52 28.22
N GLY A 373 -16.76 -38.62 28.95
CA GLY A 373 -16.13 -38.61 30.27
C GLY A 373 -15.17 -39.78 30.44
N ILE A 374 -14.66 -39.97 31.66
CA ILE A 374 -13.75 -41.06 31.99
C ILE A 374 -14.46 -42.08 32.90
N ASP A 375 -14.39 -43.36 32.54
CA ASP A 375 -14.78 -44.48 33.39
C ASP A 375 -13.55 -44.95 34.18
N PHE A 376 -13.43 -44.49 35.43
CA PHE A 376 -12.33 -44.83 36.33
C PHE A 376 -12.49 -46.26 36.88
N ARG A 377 -11.85 -47.23 36.23
CA ARG A 377 -11.86 -48.64 36.66
C ARG A 377 -10.64 -49.01 37.50
N GLY A 378 -10.87 -49.34 38.78
CA GLY A 378 -9.85 -49.84 39.71
C GLY A 378 -8.98 -48.72 40.29
N GLU A 379 -8.88 -48.67 41.62
CA GLU A 379 -8.29 -47.54 42.36
C GLU A 379 -6.80 -47.28 42.09
N ASP A 380 -6.05 -48.24 41.50
CA ASP A 380 -4.58 -48.14 41.29
C ASP A 380 -4.12 -48.60 39.88
N ARG A 381 -5.00 -48.65 38.87
CA ARG A 381 -4.63 -49.14 37.52
C ARG A 381 -5.05 -48.17 36.42
N GLU A 382 -4.21 -47.17 36.18
CA GLU A 382 -4.38 -46.18 35.08
C GLU A 382 -4.66 -46.83 33.71
N ILE A 383 -4.11 -48.03 33.48
CA ILE A 383 -4.28 -48.83 32.25
C ILE A 383 -5.74 -49.26 32.02
N LEU A 384 -6.59 -49.25 33.06
CA LEU A 384 -7.99 -49.67 32.97
C LEU A 384 -8.96 -48.51 32.73
N HIS A 385 -8.51 -47.25 32.81
CA HIS A 385 -9.36 -46.09 32.56
C HIS A 385 -9.73 -46.00 31.08
N ARG A 386 -11.02 -45.82 30.80
CA ARG A 386 -11.56 -45.76 29.43
C ARG A 386 -12.43 -44.53 29.22
N LEU A 387 -12.44 -44.03 27.98
CA LEU A 387 -13.40 -43.03 27.55
C LEU A 387 -14.81 -43.62 27.60
N LYS A 388 -15.73 -42.87 28.17
CA LYS A 388 -17.15 -43.17 28.26
C LYS A 388 -17.92 -42.32 27.26
N ASP A 389 -19.00 -42.87 26.70
CA ASP A 389 -19.89 -42.16 25.77
C ASP A 389 -19.14 -41.60 24.53
N TRP A 390 -18.09 -42.27 24.06
CA TRP A 390 -17.31 -41.87 22.88
C TRP A 390 -17.89 -42.41 21.56
N SER A 391 -17.57 -41.78 20.43
CA SER A 391 -17.88 -42.23 19.08
C SER A 391 -16.76 -41.84 18.11
N HIS A 392 -16.66 -42.49 16.94
CA HIS A 392 -15.67 -42.13 15.90
C HIS A 392 -15.75 -40.65 15.51
N SER A 393 -16.97 -40.12 15.35
CA SER A 393 -17.19 -38.69 15.08
C SER A 393 -16.75 -37.75 16.22
N ARG A 394 -16.88 -38.17 17.48
CA ARG A 394 -16.35 -37.41 18.63
C ARG A 394 -14.81 -37.45 18.64
N ILE A 395 -14.19 -38.58 18.26
CA ILE A 395 -12.73 -38.71 18.13
C ILE A 395 -12.19 -37.84 16.98
N ASP A 396 -12.89 -37.76 15.83
CA ASP A 396 -12.51 -36.83 14.75
C ASP A 396 -12.57 -35.36 15.22
N ARG A 397 -13.64 -34.96 15.93
CA ARG A 397 -13.68 -33.61 16.51
C ARG A 397 -12.56 -33.36 17.51
N MET A 398 -12.22 -34.33 18.37
CA MET A 398 -11.06 -34.22 19.27
C MET A 398 -9.76 -34.07 18.49
N ASN A 399 -9.56 -34.85 17.43
CA ASN A 399 -8.39 -34.80 16.56
C ASN A 399 -8.19 -33.41 15.94
N ARG A 400 -9.26 -32.78 15.45
CA ARG A 400 -9.21 -31.41 14.89
C ARG A 400 -9.04 -30.35 15.99
N LYS A 401 -9.80 -30.47 17.08
CA LYS A 401 -9.79 -29.52 18.19
C LYS A 401 -8.42 -29.47 18.88
N LEU A 402 -7.82 -30.62 19.17
CA LEU A 402 -6.52 -30.69 19.84
C LEU A 402 -5.41 -30.04 19.04
N ARG A 403 -5.40 -30.24 17.72
CA ARG A 403 -4.46 -29.53 16.84
C ARG A 403 -4.72 -28.02 16.86
N LEU A 404 -5.97 -27.60 16.80
CA LEU A 404 -6.31 -26.18 16.86
C LEU A 404 -5.93 -25.53 18.20
N ASP A 405 -6.17 -26.22 19.32
CA ASP A 405 -5.77 -25.77 20.66
C ASP A 405 -4.25 -25.50 20.71
N GLN A 406 -3.45 -26.42 20.16
CA GLN A 406 -1.99 -26.28 20.06
C GLN A 406 -1.58 -25.14 19.12
N TRP A 407 -2.18 -25.03 17.94
CA TRP A 407 -1.81 -24.00 16.96
C TRP A 407 -2.18 -22.58 17.40
N LEU A 408 -3.28 -22.40 18.13
CA LEU A 408 -3.69 -21.10 18.67
C LEU A 408 -2.97 -20.74 19.98
N GLY A 409 -2.37 -21.73 20.65
CA GLY A 409 -1.74 -21.56 21.97
C GLY A 409 -2.75 -21.08 23.02
N LEU A 410 -3.98 -21.60 22.97
CA LEU A 410 -5.09 -21.20 23.84
C LEU A 410 -5.60 -22.40 24.66
N PRO A 411 -6.15 -22.16 25.86
CA PRO A 411 -6.71 -23.24 26.66
C PRO A 411 -7.95 -23.84 25.98
N PRO A 412 -8.24 -25.13 26.20
CA PRO A 412 -9.23 -25.87 25.42
C PRO A 412 -10.63 -25.27 25.50
N GLU A 413 -11.02 -24.69 26.65
CA GLU A 413 -12.35 -24.07 26.83
C GLU A 413 -12.52 -22.79 26.01
N GLN A 414 -11.43 -22.02 25.82
CA GLN A 414 -11.49 -20.77 25.08
C GLN A 414 -11.62 -21.07 23.60
N VAL A 415 -10.86 -22.04 23.10
CA VAL A 415 -11.01 -22.49 21.71
C VAL A 415 -12.39 -23.09 21.48
N ASP A 416 -12.94 -23.84 22.44
CA ASP A 416 -14.32 -24.34 22.36
C ASP A 416 -15.33 -23.19 22.27
N ALA A 417 -15.22 -22.17 23.12
CA ALA A 417 -16.08 -21.00 23.10
C ALA A 417 -15.95 -20.22 21.77
N LEU A 418 -14.74 -20.05 21.25
CA LEU A 418 -14.47 -19.38 19.97
C LEU A 418 -15.10 -20.16 18.79
N LEU A 419 -14.87 -21.47 18.74
CA LEU A 419 -15.43 -22.35 17.71
C LEU A 419 -16.95 -22.35 17.75
N MET A 420 -17.53 -22.53 18.94
CA MET A 420 -18.98 -22.56 19.09
C MET A 420 -19.62 -21.22 18.76
N ALA A 421 -19.01 -20.10 19.15
CA ALA A 421 -19.51 -18.78 18.78
C ALA A 421 -19.59 -18.64 17.24
N ALA A 422 -18.52 -19.02 16.53
CA ALA A 422 -18.50 -18.97 15.06
C ALA A 422 -19.51 -19.95 14.42
N ILE A 423 -19.55 -21.21 14.85
CA ILE A 423 -20.47 -22.23 14.33
C ILE A 423 -21.93 -21.85 14.60
N ASN A 424 -22.25 -21.34 15.79
CA ASN A 424 -23.59 -20.87 16.15
C ASN A 424 -24.01 -19.70 15.24
N THR A 425 -23.08 -18.79 14.91
CA THR A 425 -23.37 -17.68 14.01
C THR A 425 -23.59 -18.08 12.57
N GLU A 426 -22.87 -19.10 12.11
CA GLU A 426 -23.03 -19.69 10.78
C GLU A 426 -24.37 -20.44 10.66
N THR A 427 -24.65 -21.35 11.60
CA THR A 427 -25.84 -22.21 11.59
C THR A 427 -27.16 -21.43 11.63
N ARG A 428 -27.17 -20.21 12.15
CA ARG A 428 -28.34 -19.30 12.07
C ARG A 428 -28.77 -18.96 10.64
N THR A 429 -27.89 -19.15 9.66
CA THR A 429 -28.16 -18.84 8.25
C THR A 429 -28.47 -20.07 7.41
N GLN A 430 -28.21 -21.28 7.90
CA GLN A 430 -28.37 -22.54 7.17
C GLN A 430 -29.67 -23.26 7.56
N THR A 431 -30.42 -23.74 6.57
CA THR A 431 -31.52 -24.71 6.72
C THR A 431 -31.27 -25.86 5.73
N PRO A 432 -31.15 -27.16 6.11
CA PRO A 432 -31.35 -27.81 7.43
C PRO A 432 -30.05 -28.34 8.12
N GLU A 433 -30.21 -28.76 9.38
CA GLU A 433 -29.27 -29.39 10.34
C GLU A 433 -28.02 -28.61 10.82
N HIS A 434 -27.88 -28.51 12.15
CA HIS A 434 -26.68 -28.00 12.84
C HIS A 434 -25.47 -28.92 12.60
N SER A 435 -24.64 -28.63 11.59
CA SER A 435 -23.33 -29.24 11.45
C SER A 435 -22.33 -28.56 12.40
N CYS A 436 -22.03 -29.20 13.54
CA CYS A 436 -20.96 -28.76 14.44
C CYS A 436 -19.59 -29.21 13.89
N TRP A 437 -19.22 -28.64 12.74
CA TRP A 437 -17.99 -28.91 12.00
C TRP A 437 -17.33 -27.58 11.62
N ILE A 438 -16.00 -27.58 11.52
CA ILE A 438 -15.23 -26.37 11.20
C ILE A 438 -15.36 -26.08 9.70
N SER A 439 -15.92 -24.93 9.38
CA SER A 439 -16.06 -24.41 8.02
C SER A 439 -14.96 -23.38 7.71
N PRO A 440 -14.79 -22.97 6.43
CA PRO A 440 -13.99 -21.79 6.10
C PRO A 440 -14.45 -20.53 6.85
N ASP A 441 -15.75 -20.38 7.12
CA ASP A 441 -16.32 -19.22 7.83
C ASP A 441 -15.93 -19.21 9.31
N THR A 442 -15.81 -20.38 9.91
CA THR A 442 -15.23 -20.55 11.25
C THR A 442 -13.78 -20.07 11.28
N LEU A 443 -12.99 -20.40 10.26
CA LEU A 443 -11.61 -19.94 10.14
C LEU A 443 -11.50 -18.42 9.86
N ARG A 444 -12.45 -17.83 9.13
CA ARG A 444 -12.56 -16.37 8.95
C ARG A 444 -12.76 -15.66 10.29
N ALA A 445 -13.63 -16.21 11.16
CA ALA A 445 -13.86 -15.68 12.50
C ALA A 445 -12.59 -15.75 13.38
N ILE A 446 -11.87 -16.88 13.33
CA ILE A 446 -10.57 -17.03 14.02
C ILE A 446 -9.56 -16.00 13.51
N GLY A 447 -9.54 -15.72 12.21
CA GLY A 447 -8.66 -14.70 11.63
C GLY A 447 -8.97 -13.28 12.08
N LEU A 448 -10.25 -12.91 12.21
CA LEU A 448 -10.63 -11.62 12.80
C LEU A 448 -10.22 -11.56 14.27
N PHE A 449 -10.46 -12.64 15.03
CA PHE A 449 -10.07 -12.73 16.43
C PHE A 449 -8.57 -12.53 16.63
N GLN A 450 -7.71 -13.21 15.86
CA GLN A 450 -6.27 -13.07 15.99
C GLN A 450 -5.82 -11.63 15.72
N GLY A 451 -6.38 -10.97 14.69
CA GLY A 451 -6.09 -9.57 14.42
C GLY A 451 -6.48 -8.63 15.57
N LEU A 452 -7.65 -8.82 16.18
CA LEU A 452 -8.09 -8.02 17.33
C LEU A 452 -7.31 -8.37 18.62
N ARG A 453 -6.91 -9.64 18.79
CA ARG A 453 -6.11 -10.11 19.92
C ARG A 453 -4.73 -9.46 19.92
N GLU A 454 -4.05 -9.47 18.77
CA GLU A 454 -2.69 -8.96 18.63
C GLU A 454 -2.63 -7.43 18.73
N ARG A 455 -3.60 -6.72 18.13
CA ARG A 455 -3.60 -5.24 18.10
C ARG A 455 -4.27 -4.59 19.31
N CYS A 456 -5.42 -5.12 19.74
CA CYS A 456 -6.27 -4.49 20.76
C CYS A 456 -6.32 -5.28 22.08
N GLY A 457 -5.66 -6.44 22.17
CA GLY A 457 -5.73 -7.29 23.37
C GLY A 457 -7.10 -7.93 23.58
N CYS A 458 -7.88 -8.14 22.51
CA CYS A 458 -9.21 -8.75 22.59
C CYS A 458 -9.15 -10.13 23.25
N THR A 459 -9.97 -10.34 24.28
CA THR A 459 -10.09 -11.66 24.91
C THR A 459 -11.02 -12.56 24.09
N VAL A 460 -10.88 -13.87 24.25
CA VAL A 460 -11.76 -14.84 23.59
C VAL A 460 -13.20 -14.70 24.08
N GLU A 461 -13.38 -14.43 25.38
CA GLU A 461 -14.69 -14.22 25.97
C GLU A 461 -15.38 -12.99 25.36
N ASP A 462 -14.68 -11.88 25.14
CA ASP A 462 -15.26 -10.69 24.52
C ASP A 462 -15.61 -10.94 23.05
N PHE A 463 -14.68 -11.55 22.29
CA PHE A 463 -14.88 -11.83 20.87
C PHE A 463 -16.03 -12.78 20.62
N ALA A 464 -16.17 -13.82 21.46
CA ALA A 464 -17.30 -14.74 21.39
C ALA A 464 -18.64 -14.01 21.52
N VAL A 465 -18.73 -12.95 22.32
CA VAL A 465 -19.96 -12.14 22.44
C VAL A 465 -20.17 -11.22 21.24
N PHE A 466 -19.09 -10.71 20.64
CA PHE A 466 -19.15 -9.84 19.45
C PHE A 466 -19.82 -10.52 18.27
N ILE A 467 -19.61 -11.83 18.13
CA ILE A 467 -20.26 -12.60 17.07
C ILE A 467 -21.46 -13.41 17.58
N ASP A 468 -21.47 -13.89 18.84
CA ASP A 468 -22.52 -14.77 19.35
C ASP A 468 -23.28 -14.19 20.58
N GLN A 469 -23.10 -14.79 21.76
CA GLN A 469 -23.83 -14.50 23.00
C GLN A 469 -22.91 -14.59 24.21
N LEU A 470 -23.28 -13.88 25.27
CA LEU A 470 -22.59 -13.87 26.55
C LEU A 470 -22.66 -15.23 27.25
N SER A 471 -21.55 -15.71 27.80
CA SER A 471 -21.54 -16.99 28.51
C SER A 471 -22.25 -16.87 29.87
N ILE A 472 -23.20 -17.77 30.10
CA ILE A 472 -23.89 -17.98 31.39
C ILE A 472 -23.22 -19.08 32.24
N PHE A 473 -22.12 -19.65 31.75
CA PHE A 473 -21.37 -20.71 32.41
C PHE A 473 -20.01 -20.18 32.89
N GLY A 474 -19.66 -20.55 34.12
CA GLY A 474 -18.32 -20.44 34.67
C GLY A 474 -17.66 -21.82 34.74
N ARG A 475 -16.45 -21.88 35.29
CA ARG A 475 -15.66 -23.12 35.40
C ARG A 475 -15.03 -23.26 36.77
N GLY A 476 -15.29 -24.38 37.45
CA GLY A 476 -14.78 -24.60 38.81
C GLY A 476 -15.19 -23.45 39.76
N GLU A 477 -14.21 -22.72 40.30
CA GLU A 477 -14.43 -21.56 41.17
C GLU A 477 -14.70 -20.25 40.42
N THR A 478 -14.43 -20.20 39.11
CA THR A 478 -14.61 -18.98 38.31
C THR A 478 -16.09 -18.77 37.99
N LEU A 479 -16.61 -17.57 38.30
CA LEU A 479 -17.98 -17.19 37.97
C LEU A 479 -18.17 -17.01 36.46
N SER A 480 -19.41 -17.21 36.00
CA SER A 480 -19.80 -16.97 34.61
C SER A 480 -19.44 -15.54 34.15
N GLN A 481 -19.18 -15.37 32.85
CA GLN A 481 -18.92 -14.05 32.29
C GLN A 481 -20.09 -13.09 32.58
N PHE A 482 -21.33 -13.56 32.48
CA PHE A 482 -22.52 -12.80 32.87
C PHE A 482 -22.47 -12.30 34.32
N ASP A 483 -22.15 -13.16 35.29
CA ASP A 483 -22.11 -12.77 36.69
C ASP A 483 -20.92 -11.86 37.01
N ARG A 484 -19.76 -12.08 36.38
CA ARG A 484 -18.59 -11.19 36.54
C ARG A 484 -18.87 -9.76 36.08
N VAL A 485 -19.69 -9.60 35.03
CA VAL A 485 -20.00 -8.29 34.44
C VAL A 485 -21.18 -7.62 35.16
N PHE A 486 -22.30 -8.33 35.33
CA PHE A 486 -23.55 -7.73 35.80
C PHE A 486 -23.85 -7.96 37.27
N ASN A 487 -23.22 -8.97 37.90
CA ASN A 487 -23.46 -9.37 39.29
C ASN A 487 -22.17 -9.46 40.13
N PRO A 488 -21.28 -8.43 40.12
CA PRO A 488 -20.04 -8.50 40.87
C PRO A 488 -20.31 -8.53 42.39
N PRO A 489 -19.49 -9.25 43.18
CA PRO A 489 -19.72 -9.45 44.62
C PRO A 489 -19.61 -8.16 45.45
N SER A 490 -19.02 -7.09 44.89
CA SER A 490 -18.92 -5.77 45.50
C SER A 490 -20.24 -4.99 45.51
N PHE A 491 -21.28 -5.46 44.83
CA PHE A 491 -22.56 -4.78 44.69
C PHE A 491 -23.58 -5.29 45.72
N SER A 492 -24.13 -4.41 46.56
CA SER A 492 -25.00 -4.78 47.69
C SER A 492 -26.48 -4.89 47.36
N ALA A 493 -26.88 -4.67 46.11
CA ALA A 493 -28.26 -4.78 45.66
C ALA A 493 -28.57 -6.19 45.12
N GLU A 494 -29.85 -6.48 44.90
CA GLU A 494 -30.27 -7.75 44.30
C GLU A 494 -29.58 -8.00 42.93
N PRO A 495 -29.29 -9.26 42.55
CA PRO A 495 -28.59 -9.59 41.29
C PRO A 495 -29.52 -9.50 40.08
N LEU A 496 -29.00 -9.05 38.92
CA LEU A 496 -29.68 -9.07 37.62
C LEU A 496 -29.95 -10.53 37.22
N LYS A 497 -31.22 -10.86 37.00
CA LYS A 497 -31.67 -12.20 36.62
C LYS A 497 -32.13 -12.23 35.17
N LEU A 498 -31.70 -13.23 34.41
CA LEU A 498 -32.20 -13.52 33.07
C LEU A 498 -33.51 -14.30 33.19
N ASP A 499 -34.61 -13.58 33.43
CA ASP A 499 -35.96 -14.10 33.65
C ASP A 499 -36.92 -13.80 32.49
N GLY A 500 -36.47 -13.05 31.47
CA GLY A 500 -37.29 -12.63 30.33
C GLY A 500 -38.33 -11.56 30.68
N SER A 501 -38.24 -10.95 31.87
CA SER A 501 -39.14 -9.87 32.29
C SER A 501 -39.04 -8.68 31.33
N PRO A 502 -40.17 -8.03 30.97
CA PRO A 502 -40.15 -6.86 30.10
C PRO A 502 -39.68 -5.63 30.87
N PHE A 503 -38.88 -4.78 30.22
CA PHE A 503 -38.50 -3.44 30.68
C PHE A 503 -38.60 -2.43 29.52
N PRO A 504 -38.91 -1.16 29.76
CA PRO A 504 -39.11 -0.14 28.73
C PRO A 504 -37.79 0.28 28.08
N VAL A 505 -37.87 0.67 26.81
CA VAL A 505 -36.76 1.29 26.06
C VAL A 505 -36.43 2.67 26.65
N PHE A 506 -37.47 3.43 27.01
CA PHE A 506 -37.34 4.75 27.63
C PHE A 506 -37.98 4.75 29.02
N PRO A 507 -37.19 4.75 30.12
CA PRO A 507 -37.75 4.85 31.46
C PRO A 507 -38.40 6.22 31.68
N ALA A 508 -39.53 6.23 32.38
CA ALA A 508 -40.25 7.46 32.71
C ALA A 508 -39.36 8.42 33.55
N PRO A 509 -39.46 9.74 33.34
CA PRO A 509 -38.64 10.70 34.07
C PRO A 509 -38.88 10.59 35.58
N GLY A 510 -37.84 10.22 36.34
CA GLY A 510 -37.87 10.02 37.79
C GLY A 510 -38.26 8.62 38.28
N ALA A 511 -38.56 7.67 37.38
CA ALA A 511 -38.74 6.27 37.74
C ALA A 511 -37.38 5.55 37.73
N GLU A 512 -36.91 5.10 38.89
CA GLU A 512 -35.71 4.26 38.99
C GLU A 512 -36.06 2.82 38.62
N GLU A 513 -35.76 2.43 37.39
CA GLU A 513 -35.85 1.04 36.98
C GLU A 513 -34.58 0.26 37.34
N MET A 514 -34.76 -0.69 38.25
CA MET A 514 -33.68 -1.52 38.77
C MET A 514 -32.91 -2.27 37.68
N THR A 515 -33.61 -2.81 36.66
CA THR A 515 -32.99 -3.53 35.53
C THR A 515 -32.11 -2.61 34.69
N VAL A 516 -32.61 -1.42 34.34
CA VAL A 516 -31.88 -0.41 33.56
C VAL A 516 -30.66 0.09 34.34
N SER A 517 -30.82 0.35 35.64
CA SER A 517 -29.73 0.76 36.52
C SER A 517 -28.62 -0.29 36.58
N ARG A 518 -28.95 -1.58 36.59
CA ARG A 518 -27.97 -2.68 36.61
C ARG A 518 -27.25 -2.85 35.28
N LEU A 519 -27.96 -2.74 34.16
CA LEU A 519 -27.35 -2.74 32.83
C LEU A 519 -26.37 -1.57 32.70
N CYS A 520 -26.77 -0.38 33.15
CA CYS A 520 -25.90 0.80 33.16
C CYS A 520 -24.65 0.58 34.02
N HIS A 521 -24.81 0.06 35.25
CA HIS A 521 -23.69 -0.20 36.15
C HIS A 521 -22.73 -1.28 35.62
N GLY A 522 -23.25 -2.43 35.17
CA GLY A 522 -22.41 -3.53 34.67
C GLY A 522 -21.63 -3.18 33.41
N LEU A 523 -22.18 -2.30 32.56
CA LEU A 523 -21.53 -1.82 31.34
C LEU A 523 -20.70 -0.54 31.55
N GLY A 524 -20.83 0.12 32.70
CA GLY A 524 -20.17 1.39 32.98
C GLY A 524 -20.69 2.57 32.16
N ILE A 525 -21.98 2.56 31.79
CA ILE A 525 -22.61 3.59 30.95
C ILE A 525 -23.64 4.42 31.75
N ASN A 526 -23.97 5.61 31.24
CA ASN A 526 -25.01 6.46 31.81
C ASN A 526 -26.37 6.23 31.13
N LEU A 527 -27.43 6.82 31.71
CA LEU A 527 -28.80 6.67 31.18
C LEU A 527 -28.97 7.29 29.77
N HIS A 528 -28.17 8.30 29.41
CA HIS A 528 -28.24 8.90 28.09
C HIS A 528 -27.71 7.95 27.01
N THR A 529 -26.53 7.36 27.24
CA THR A 529 -25.96 6.33 26.37
C THR A 529 -26.87 5.11 26.29
N TYR A 530 -27.46 4.68 27.42
CA TYR A 530 -28.42 3.59 27.44
C TYR A 530 -29.60 3.83 26.49
N ARG A 531 -30.17 5.04 26.44
CA ARG A 531 -31.33 5.33 25.57
C ARG A 531 -31.03 5.11 24.09
N HIS A 532 -29.88 5.61 23.61
CA HIS A 532 -29.44 5.41 22.22
C HIS A 532 -29.23 3.93 21.91
N LEU A 533 -28.62 3.18 22.83
CA LEU A 533 -28.40 1.75 22.67
C LEU A 533 -29.71 0.96 22.70
N ALA A 534 -30.61 1.28 23.62
CA ALA A 534 -31.90 0.61 23.77
C ALA A 534 -32.77 0.81 22.53
N GLU A 535 -32.77 2.02 21.94
CA GLU A 535 -33.46 2.32 20.68
C GLU A 535 -32.88 1.50 19.52
N ALA A 536 -31.55 1.50 19.34
CA ALA A 536 -30.89 0.71 18.31
C ALA A 536 -31.21 -0.80 18.42
N ILE A 537 -31.20 -1.35 19.64
CA ILE A 537 -31.50 -2.77 19.90
C ILE A 537 -32.99 -3.06 19.67
N ALA A 538 -33.88 -2.15 20.07
CA ALA A 538 -35.31 -2.30 19.86
C ALA A 538 -35.64 -2.38 18.37
N VAL A 539 -35.09 -1.47 17.56
CA VAL A 539 -35.21 -1.49 16.09
C VAL A 539 -34.67 -2.79 15.50
N ALA A 540 -33.46 -3.20 15.88
CA ALA A 540 -32.83 -4.42 15.35
C ALA A 540 -33.60 -5.70 15.70
N GLN A 541 -34.21 -5.74 16.89
CA GLN A 541 -35.03 -6.88 17.35
C GLN A 541 -36.51 -6.79 16.93
N LYS A 542 -36.90 -5.75 16.17
CA LYS A 542 -38.30 -5.48 15.76
C LYS A 542 -39.26 -5.36 16.96
N LYS A 543 -38.82 -4.68 18.02
CA LYS A 543 -39.60 -4.34 19.22
C LYS A 543 -39.70 -2.82 19.32
N GLU A 544 -40.85 -2.28 19.71
CA GLU A 544 -41.06 -0.82 19.70
C GLU A 544 -40.93 -0.18 21.09
N GLN A 545 -41.63 -0.69 22.11
CA GLN A 545 -41.76 0.01 23.41
C GLN A 545 -41.06 -0.69 24.57
N THR A 546 -40.84 -2.01 24.48
CA THR A 546 -40.32 -2.83 25.57
C THR A 546 -39.30 -3.85 25.08
N LEU A 547 -38.20 -3.98 25.81
CA LEU A 547 -37.21 -5.03 25.67
C LEU A 547 -37.45 -6.12 26.73
N HIS A 548 -36.86 -7.29 26.54
CA HIS A 548 -36.94 -8.40 27.51
C HIS A 548 -35.57 -8.63 28.15
N CYS A 549 -35.54 -8.95 29.44
CA CYS A 549 -34.31 -9.31 30.16
C CYS A 549 -33.90 -10.75 29.79
N ASP A 550 -33.53 -10.96 28.52
CA ASP A 550 -33.06 -12.21 27.94
C ASP A 550 -31.59 -12.12 27.51
N LEU A 551 -30.99 -13.29 27.25
CA LEU A 551 -29.57 -13.39 26.92
C LEU A 551 -29.22 -12.65 25.63
N ALA A 552 -30.12 -12.66 24.64
CA ALA A 552 -29.94 -11.98 23.37
C ALA A 552 -29.83 -10.46 23.56
N THR A 553 -30.75 -9.85 24.32
CA THR A 553 -30.76 -8.40 24.59
C THR A 553 -29.54 -7.98 25.40
N VAL A 554 -29.19 -8.71 26.47
CA VAL A 554 -28.02 -8.41 27.28
C VAL A 554 -26.72 -8.53 26.46
N SER A 555 -26.63 -9.53 25.57
CA SER A 555 -25.49 -9.69 24.67
C SER A 555 -25.40 -8.53 23.66
N SER A 556 -26.52 -8.05 23.12
CA SER A 556 -26.53 -6.87 22.23
C SER A 556 -26.03 -5.62 22.93
N PHE A 557 -26.47 -5.35 24.16
CA PHE A 557 -25.94 -4.23 24.96
C PHE A 557 -24.44 -4.39 25.22
N TYR A 558 -24.00 -5.62 25.55
CA TYR A 558 -22.58 -5.90 25.77
C TYR A 558 -21.75 -5.62 24.51
N ARG A 559 -22.17 -6.10 23.35
CA ARG A 559 -21.51 -5.86 22.05
C ARG A 559 -21.37 -4.38 21.74
N LEU A 560 -22.48 -3.64 21.79
CA LEU A 560 -22.51 -2.21 21.45
C LEU A 560 -21.78 -1.31 22.46
N VAL A 561 -21.33 -1.85 23.60
CA VAL A 561 -20.49 -1.12 24.56
C VAL A 561 -19.04 -1.57 24.49
N LYS A 562 -18.79 -2.89 24.59
CA LYS A 562 -17.44 -3.43 24.73
C LYS A 562 -16.64 -3.36 23.44
N LEU A 563 -17.25 -3.58 22.28
CA LEU A 563 -16.56 -3.47 20.99
C LEU A 563 -16.09 -2.03 20.72
N PRO A 564 -16.95 -0.99 20.83
CA PRO A 564 -16.50 0.40 20.70
C PRO A 564 -15.37 0.78 21.66
N LEU A 565 -15.49 0.38 22.93
CA LEU A 565 -14.46 0.66 23.94
C LEU A 565 -13.13 -0.04 23.64
N LEU A 566 -13.17 -1.26 23.09
CA LEU A 566 -11.97 -1.98 22.63
C LEU A 566 -11.26 -1.22 21.51
N LEU A 567 -12.03 -0.59 20.61
CA LEU A 567 -11.49 0.23 19.51
C LEU A 567 -11.13 1.67 19.94
N GLY A 568 -11.40 2.06 21.19
CA GLY A 568 -11.10 3.39 21.73
C GLY A 568 -12.11 4.49 21.39
N ILE A 569 -13.36 4.15 21.04
CA ILE A 569 -14.44 5.11 20.78
C ILE A 569 -15.64 4.91 21.74
N THR A 570 -16.49 5.92 21.86
CA THR A 570 -17.69 5.81 22.72
C THR A 570 -18.81 5.00 22.05
N PRO A 571 -19.72 4.38 22.82
CA PRO A 571 -20.84 3.62 22.26
C PRO A 571 -21.76 4.44 21.34
N VAL A 572 -21.94 5.73 21.62
CA VAL A 572 -22.79 6.62 20.81
C VAL A 572 -22.09 6.96 19.48
N GLU A 573 -20.78 7.23 19.52
CA GLU A 573 -19.98 7.43 18.31
C GLU A 573 -20.01 6.20 17.41
N ALA A 574 -19.98 4.98 17.98
CA ALA A 574 -20.09 3.75 17.21
C ALA A 574 -21.44 3.60 16.50
N ILE A 575 -22.56 3.96 17.14
CA ILE A 575 -23.89 3.95 16.49
C ILE A 575 -23.87 4.90 15.28
N ILE A 576 -23.39 6.13 15.49
CA ILE A 576 -23.33 7.13 14.41
C ILE A 576 -22.41 6.64 13.30
N LEU A 577 -21.25 6.06 13.64
CA LEU A 577 -20.30 5.50 12.69
C LEU A 577 -20.94 4.40 11.83
N LEU A 578 -21.56 3.40 12.45
CA LEU A 578 -22.23 2.32 11.71
C LEU A 578 -23.33 2.86 10.78
N MET A 579 -24.11 3.84 11.25
CA MET A 579 -25.12 4.52 10.44
C MET A 579 -24.52 5.28 9.26
N THR A 580 -23.35 5.92 9.43
CA THR A 580 -22.66 6.63 8.33
C THR A 580 -22.02 5.70 7.31
N LEU A 581 -21.52 4.53 7.73
CA LEU A 581 -20.82 3.59 6.85
C LEU A 581 -21.78 2.77 5.99
N GLY A 582 -22.82 2.20 6.59
CA GLY A 582 -23.78 1.35 5.87
C GLY A 582 -25.20 1.36 6.43
N GLY A 583 -25.55 2.44 7.13
CA GLY A 583 -26.91 2.70 7.60
C GLY A 583 -27.41 1.71 8.65
N GLU A 584 -28.74 1.59 8.72
CA GLU A 584 -29.41 0.71 9.70
C GLU A 584 -28.98 -0.75 9.57
N ARG A 585 -28.62 -1.20 8.36
CA ARG A 585 -28.21 -2.59 8.10
C ARG A 585 -26.97 -2.97 8.91
N TRP A 586 -25.96 -2.10 8.93
CA TRP A 586 -24.72 -2.33 9.68
C TRP A 586 -24.96 -2.26 11.19
N LEU A 587 -25.75 -1.30 11.65
CA LEU A 587 -26.15 -1.21 13.06
C LEU A 587 -26.89 -2.48 13.51
N ASN A 588 -27.82 -2.96 12.69
CA ASN A 588 -28.59 -4.17 12.98
C ASN A 588 -27.73 -5.45 13.02
N ALA A 589 -26.60 -5.49 12.32
CA ALA A 589 -25.68 -6.63 12.38
C ALA A 589 -25.06 -6.83 13.77
N LEU A 590 -24.86 -5.73 14.53
CA LEU A 590 -24.30 -5.77 15.89
C LEU A 590 -25.37 -5.65 16.98
N ALA A 591 -26.37 -4.79 16.78
CA ALA A 591 -27.47 -4.57 17.72
C ALA A 591 -28.46 -5.74 17.75
N GLY A 592 -28.62 -6.44 16.63
CA GLY A 592 -29.45 -7.63 16.48
C GLY A 592 -28.72 -8.92 16.85
N THR A 593 -29.18 -10.04 16.28
CA THR A 593 -28.49 -11.33 16.37
C THR A 593 -27.48 -11.45 15.21
N PRO A 594 -26.17 -11.57 15.49
CA PRO A 594 -25.19 -11.57 14.42
C PRO A 594 -25.24 -12.85 13.57
N ARG A 595 -24.83 -12.70 12.31
CA ARG A 595 -24.88 -13.73 11.26
C ARG A 595 -23.60 -13.69 10.41
N LEU A 596 -23.13 -14.86 10.01
CA LEU A 596 -22.11 -15.02 8.97
C LEU A 596 -22.83 -15.30 7.65
N GLN A 597 -22.49 -14.57 6.58
CA GLN A 597 -23.10 -14.78 5.27
C GLN A 597 -22.03 -15.09 4.23
N SER A 598 -22.34 -16.08 3.40
CA SER A 598 -21.52 -16.49 2.25
C SER A 598 -22.16 -16.09 0.91
N ASN A 599 -23.43 -15.62 0.89
CA ASN A 599 -24.23 -15.40 -0.33
C ASN A 599 -24.69 -13.95 -0.54
N GLU A 600 -24.58 -13.50 -1.81
CA GLU A 600 -24.81 -12.16 -2.38
C GLU A 600 -26.29 -11.67 -2.42
N GLN A 601 -27.14 -12.07 -1.48
CA GLN A 601 -28.53 -11.58 -1.47
C GLN A 601 -28.61 -10.19 -0.81
N GLN A 602 -28.78 -9.15 -1.64
CA GLN A 602 -28.75 -7.72 -1.28
C GLN A 602 -29.82 -7.25 -0.25
N ASP A 603 -30.73 -8.13 0.21
CA ASP A 603 -31.85 -7.80 1.10
C ASP A 603 -31.65 -8.24 2.57
N THR A 604 -30.50 -8.82 2.93
CA THR A 604 -30.21 -9.33 4.28
C THR A 604 -29.17 -8.51 5.05
N THR A 605 -29.11 -8.69 6.38
CA THR A 605 -28.10 -8.06 7.26
C THR A 605 -26.68 -8.45 6.83
N PRO A 606 -25.70 -7.52 6.79
CA PRO A 606 -24.34 -7.81 6.34
C PRO A 606 -23.59 -8.79 7.27
N ASP A 607 -22.52 -9.41 6.77
CA ASP A 607 -21.63 -10.30 7.52
C ASP A 607 -21.00 -9.53 8.70
N VAL A 608 -21.25 -10.00 9.92
CA VAL A 608 -20.77 -9.33 11.15
C VAL A 608 -19.24 -9.21 11.18
N LEU A 609 -18.49 -10.17 10.62
CA LEU A 609 -17.03 -10.12 10.63
C LEU A 609 -16.51 -8.94 9.80
N ASN A 610 -17.14 -8.71 8.64
CA ASN A 610 -16.80 -7.61 7.74
C ASN A 610 -17.17 -6.26 8.37
N VAL A 611 -18.33 -6.16 9.04
CA VAL A 611 -18.76 -4.94 9.74
C VAL A 611 -17.78 -4.60 10.88
N ILE A 612 -17.40 -5.57 11.72
CA ILE A 612 -16.44 -5.35 12.81
C ILE A 612 -15.08 -4.92 12.25
N HIS A 613 -14.60 -5.59 11.20
CA HIS A 613 -13.33 -5.23 10.57
C HIS A 613 -13.37 -3.85 9.92
N ALA A 614 -14.46 -3.50 9.22
CA ALA A 614 -14.64 -2.19 8.61
C ALA A 614 -14.68 -1.07 9.65
N MET A 615 -15.34 -1.32 10.79
CA MET A 615 -15.36 -0.41 11.92
C MET A 615 -13.94 -0.21 12.51
N ASP A 616 -13.21 -1.30 12.77
CA ASP A 616 -11.79 -1.25 13.19
C ASP A 616 -10.94 -0.45 12.19
N ALA A 617 -11.04 -0.76 10.90
CA ALA A 617 -10.28 -0.08 9.85
C ALA A 617 -10.59 1.42 9.74
N CYS A 618 -11.86 1.82 9.88
CA CYS A 618 -12.25 3.23 9.84
C CYS A 618 -11.72 4.00 11.06
N VAL A 619 -11.78 3.41 12.26
CA VAL A 619 -11.24 4.02 13.48
C VAL A 619 -9.72 4.16 13.38
N ARG A 620 -9.02 3.13 12.88
CA ARG A 620 -7.56 3.20 12.64
C ARG A 620 -7.19 4.29 11.65
N TRP A 621 -7.89 4.37 10.51
CA TRP A 621 -7.67 5.43 9.52
C TRP A 621 -7.83 6.84 10.14
N CYS A 622 -8.84 7.06 11.00
CA CYS A 622 -9.02 8.32 11.70
C CYS A 622 -7.85 8.62 12.68
N ASN A 623 -7.40 7.62 13.42
CA ASN A 623 -6.32 7.75 14.41
C ASN A 623 -4.95 7.99 13.77
N GLU A 624 -4.66 7.35 12.63
CA GLU A 624 -3.41 7.51 11.88
C GLU A 624 -3.20 8.95 11.39
N HIS A 625 -4.28 9.60 10.94
CA HIS A 625 -4.21 10.96 10.39
C HIS A 625 -4.18 12.04 11.48
N ARG A 626 -4.41 11.68 12.76
CA ARG A 626 -4.38 12.59 13.92
C ARG A 626 -5.15 13.89 13.70
N TRP A 627 -6.34 13.81 13.12
CA TRP A 627 -7.26 14.95 13.10
C TRP A 627 -7.66 15.34 14.53
N ASP A 628 -8.11 16.57 14.75
CA ASP A 628 -8.26 17.20 16.09
C ASP A 628 -8.78 16.23 17.14
N GLU A 629 -8.20 16.22 18.34
CA GLU A 629 -8.56 15.26 19.38
C GLU A 629 -9.98 15.55 19.92
N PRO A 630 -10.97 14.63 19.79
CA PRO A 630 -10.92 13.28 19.19
C PRO A 630 -11.24 13.19 17.66
N PRO A 631 -10.53 12.33 16.89
CA PRO A 631 -10.55 12.34 15.42
C PRO A 631 -11.82 11.76 14.79
N VAL A 632 -12.42 10.73 15.38
CA VAL A 632 -13.62 10.07 14.83
C VAL A 632 -14.84 11.01 14.85
N PRO A 633 -15.15 11.72 15.95
CA PRO A 633 -16.23 12.72 15.97
C PRO A 633 -16.09 13.82 14.91
N TRP A 634 -14.87 14.28 14.64
CA TRP A 634 -14.62 15.26 13.59
C TRP A 634 -15.02 14.73 12.22
N MET A 635 -14.59 13.50 11.89
CA MET A 635 -14.94 12.85 10.63
C MET A 635 -16.45 12.67 10.48
N LEU A 636 -17.12 12.20 11.53
CA LEU A 636 -18.58 12.03 11.53
C LEU A 636 -19.32 13.35 11.31
N LEU A 637 -18.87 14.44 11.94
CA LEU A 637 -19.47 15.77 11.78
C LEU A 637 -19.36 16.30 10.36
N VAL A 638 -18.23 16.03 9.69
CA VAL A 638 -17.95 16.50 8.34
C VAL A 638 -18.70 15.70 7.29
N VAL A 639 -18.91 14.39 7.50
CA VAL A 639 -19.60 13.51 6.55
C VAL A 639 -21.12 13.51 6.76
N ALA A 640 -21.60 13.83 7.96
CA ALA A 640 -23.02 13.86 8.29
C ALA A 640 -23.84 14.78 7.36
N PRO A 641 -25.12 14.46 7.13
CA PRO A 641 -26.04 15.34 6.42
C PRO A 641 -26.17 16.67 7.16
N ILE A 642 -26.27 17.76 6.40
CA ILE A 642 -26.33 19.11 6.96
C ILE A 642 -27.66 19.29 7.69
N THR A 643 -27.59 19.66 8.96
CA THR A 643 -28.76 20.04 9.75
C THR A 643 -29.10 21.50 9.47
N VAL A 644 -30.34 21.77 9.05
CA VAL A 644 -30.75 23.14 8.70
C VAL A 644 -30.92 23.98 9.96
N PRO A 645 -30.18 25.09 10.13
CA PRO A 645 -30.38 25.98 11.27
C PRO A 645 -31.76 26.63 11.20
N ALA A 646 -32.52 26.59 12.30
CA ALA A 646 -33.85 27.22 12.37
C ALA A 646 -33.80 28.76 12.29
N ALA A 647 -32.64 29.37 12.54
CA ALA A 647 -32.43 30.81 12.45
C ALA A 647 -30.96 31.14 12.19
N ALA A 648 -30.72 32.32 11.58
CA ALA A 648 -29.37 32.78 11.32
C ALA A 648 -28.59 33.06 12.63
N SER A 649 -27.37 32.52 12.70
CA SER A 649 -26.45 32.72 13.83
C SER A 649 -25.95 34.18 13.92
N SER A 650 -25.36 34.57 15.05
CA SER A 650 -24.77 35.91 15.20
C SER A 650 -23.66 36.17 14.17
N ALA A 651 -22.87 35.15 13.85
CA ALA A 651 -21.81 35.23 12.84
C ALA A 651 -22.37 35.42 11.42
N GLU A 652 -23.50 34.78 11.08
CA GLU A 652 -24.17 34.97 9.79
C GLU A 652 -24.79 36.37 9.67
N ARG A 653 -25.38 36.90 10.74
CA ARG A 653 -25.91 38.28 10.74
C ARG A 653 -24.80 39.31 10.50
N GLN A 654 -23.66 39.13 11.17
CA GLN A 654 -22.48 39.97 10.96
C GLN A 654 -21.96 39.86 9.53
N LEU A 655 -21.94 38.66 8.94
CA LEU A 655 -21.58 38.45 7.53
C LEU A 655 -22.51 39.24 6.60
N PHE A 656 -23.82 39.21 6.82
CA PHE A 656 -24.78 39.94 5.98
C PHE A 656 -24.59 41.46 6.06
N GLU A 657 -24.34 41.99 7.26
CA GLU A 657 -24.01 43.41 7.44
C GLU A 657 -22.73 43.81 6.70
N GLN A 658 -21.68 43.01 6.81
CA GLN A 658 -20.41 43.26 6.12
C GLN A 658 -20.55 43.21 4.60
N LEU A 659 -21.25 42.21 4.07
CA LEU A 659 -21.53 42.08 2.63
C LEU A 659 -22.25 43.33 2.10
N ARG A 660 -23.30 43.79 2.78
CA ARG A 660 -24.04 44.98 2.33
C ARG A 660 -23.19 46.25 2.33
N ASN A 661 -22.41 46.46 3.39
CA ASN A 661 -21.58 47.67 3.51
C ASN A 661 -20.55 47.76 2.39
N LEU A 662 -19.88 46.65 2.06
CA LEU A 662 -18.84 46.61 1.04
C LEU A 662 -19.40 46.53 -0.40
N LEU A 663 -20.59 45.94 -0.57
CA LEU A 663 -21.20 45.75 -1.89
C LEU A 663 -21.54 47.07 -2.58
N THR A 664 -21.95 48.11 -1.84
CA THR A 664 -22.38 49.40 -2.41
C THR A 664 -21.38 50.02 -3.38
N ALA A 665 -20.08 49.85 -3.15
CA ALA A 665 -19.02 50.37 -4.02
C ALA A 665 -18.71 49.48 -5.24
N ALA A 666 -19.18 48.23 -5.24
CA ALA A 666 -18.93 47.22 -6.28
C ALA A 666 -20.12 46.96 -7.22
N LEU A 667 -21.26 47.64 -7.00
CA LEU A 667 -22.44 47.51 -7.86
C LEU A 667 -22.22 48.18 -9.22
N PHE A 668 -22.72 47.51 -10.27
CA PHE A 668 -22.77 48.10 -11.60
C PHE A 668 -23.86 49.17 -11.63
N SER A 669 -23.49 50.41 -11.97
CA SER A 669 -24.38 51.57 -11.86
C SER A 669 -24.24 52.53 -13.04
N ASN A 670 -25.29 53.27 -13.35
CA ASN A 670 -25.25 54.34 -14.37
C ASN A 670 -24.20 55.40 -14.08
N THR A 671 -23.96 55.68 -12.80
CA THR A 671 -22.91 56.61 -12.38
C THR A 671 -21.52 56.13 -12.78
N ALA A 672 -21.25 54.82 -12.68
CA ALA A 672 -19.97 54.25 -13.13
C ALA A 672 -19.81 54.34 -14.66
N LEU A 673 -20.89 54.06 -15.41
CA LEU A 673 -20.91 54.19 -16.87
C LEU A 673 -20.67 55.63 -17.33
N LEU A 674 -21.32 56.61 -16.68
CA LEU A 674 -21.11 58.04 -16.96
C LEU A 674 -19.67 58.48 -16.70
N MET A 675 -19.06 58.01 -15.60
CA MET A 675 -17.66 58.30 -15.27
C MET A 675 -16.67 57.67 -16.27
N ALA A 676 -17.01 56.52 -16.86
CA ALA A 676 -16.24 55.90 -17.95
C ALA A 676 -16.44 56.60 -19.33
N GLY A 677 -17.33 57.60 -19.39
CA GLY A 677 -17.62 58.37 -20.61
C GLY A 677 -18.59 57.66 -21.55
N VAL A 678 -19.48 56.82 -21.02
CA VAL A 678 -20.65 56.28 -21.73
C VAL A 678 -21.77 57.33 -21.69
N PRO A 679 -22.38 57.70 -22.83
CA PRO A 679 -23.41 58.73 -22.85
C PRO A 679 -24.72 58.27 -22.17
N PRO A 680 -25.49 59.18 -21.54
CA PRO A 680 -26.80 58.85 -20.98
C PRO A 680 -27.83 58.54 -22.07
N LEU A 681 -28.78 57.65 -21.77
CA LEU A 681 -29.89 57.33 -22.65
C LEU A 681 -30.89 58.51 -22.74
N ALA A 682 -31.52 58.66 -23.91
CA ALA A 682 -32.53 59.69 -24.13
C ALA A 682 -33.79 59.43 -23.28
N GLY A 683 -34.37 60.49 -22.72
CA GLY A 683 -35.65 60.41 -21.98
C GLY A 683 -35.58 59.90 -20.53
N GLY A 684 -34.38 59.73 -19.97
CA GLY A 684 -34.20 59.27 -18.58
C GLY A 684 -34.31 57.75 -18.39
N ALA A 685 -34.18 56.98 -19.47
CA ALA A 685 -34.10 55.52 -19.42
C ALA A 685 -32.80 55.05 -18.74
N ASP A 686 -32.87 53.91 -18.06
CA ASP A 686 -31.76 53.31 -17.31
C ASP A 686 -31.01 52.28 -18.18
N TRP A 687 -29.67 52.26 -18.12
CA TRP A 687 -28.89 51.22 -18.81
C TRP A 687 -29.15 49.82 -18.22
N LEU A 688 -29.48 49.72 -16.93
CA LEU A 688 -29.80 48.46 -16.25
C LEU A 688 -31.02 47.76 -16.87
N ASP A 689 -32.01 48.52 -17.33
CA ASP A 689 -33.21 47.97 -17.99
C ASP A 689 -32.88 47.28 -19.32
N LEU A 690 -31.86 47.77 -20.03
CA LEU A 690 -31.37 47.17 -21.29
C LEU A 690 -30.37 46.03 -21.06
N LEU A 691 -29.75 45.97 -19.87
CA LEU A 691 -28.67 45.04 -19.53
C LEU A 691 -29.12 43.88 -18.64
N THR A 692 -30.43 43.62 -18.52
CA THR A 692 -31.04 42.52 -17.75
C THR A 692 -30.54 41.11 -18.11
N ALA A 693 -29.84 40.95 -19.24
CA ALA A 693 -29.17 39.71 -19.60
C ALA A 693 -27.85 39.48 -18.84
N LEU A 694 -27.20 40.54 -18.35
CA LEU A 694 -25.87 40.56 -17.73
C LEU A 694 -25.90 41.04 -16.27
N VAL A 695 -26.82 41.94 -15.91
CA VAL A 695 -26.89 42.60 -14.59
C VAL A 695 -28.35 42.66 -14.12
N ASP A 696 -28.59 42.42 -12.83
CA ASP A 696 -29.91 42.55 -12.21
C ASP A 696 -30.24 44.03 -11.88
N HIS A 697 -31.50 44.33 -11.54
CA HIS A 697 -31.97 45.68 -11.21
C HIS A 697 -31.18 46.37 -10.08
N ASP A 698 -30.61 45.59 -9.15
CA ASP A 698 -29.75 46.10 -8.07
C ASP A 698 -28.29 46.34 -8.49
N GLY A 699 -27.90 46.07 -9.74
CA GLY A 699 -26.52 46.22 -10.21
C GLY A 699 -25.62 44.99 -9.98
N LEU A 700 -26.21 43.83 -9.66
CA LEU A 700 -25.50 42.55 -9.46
C LEU A 700 -25.24 41.84 -10.79
N VAL A 701 -24.01 41.38 -11.02
CA VAL A 701 -23.65 40.68 -12.26
C VAL A 701 -24.16 39.25 -12.23
N MET A 702 -24.86 38.84 -13.29
CA MET A 702 -25.48 37.52 -13.42
C MET A 702 -24.72 36.61 -14.38
N VAL A 703 -24.60 35.34 -13.99
CA VAL A 703 -24.12 34.25 -14.84
C VAL A 703 -25.18 33.16 -14.82
N LYS A 704 -25.90 32.99 -15.94
CA LYS A 704 -27.08 32.11 -16.01
C LYS A 704 -26.74 30.64 -16.25
N SER A 705 -25.54 30.34 -16.76
CA SER A 705 -25.09 28.97 -16.98
C SER A 705 -23.57 28.85 -16.99
N GLN A 706 -23.06 27.66 -16.71
CA GLN A 706 -21.63 27.35 -16.74
C GLN A 706 -21.04 27.43 -18.16
N ALA A 707 -21.85 27.21 -19.21
CA ALA A 707 -21.44 27.38 -20.60
C ALA A 707 -21.16 28.85 -20.95
N ILE A 708 -21.93 29.77 -20.38
CA ILE A 708 -21.71 31.21 -20.52
C ILE A 708 -20.45 31.63 -19.76
N GLU A 709 -20.14 31.00 -18.64
CA GLU A 709 -18.95 31.34 -17.83
C GLU A 709 -17.63 31.08 -18.57
N LEU A 710 -17.56 30.00 -19.37
CA LEU A 710 -16.37 29.63 -20.15
C LEU A 710 -16.05 30.64 -21.27
N ASP A 711 -17.06 31.31 -21.83
CA ASP A 711 -16.90 32.31 -22.88
C ASP A 711 -17.56 33.65 -22.50
N TYR A 712 -17.44 34.00 -21.21
CA TYR A 712 -18.16 35.14 -20.65
C TYR A 712 -17.78 36.44 -21.35
N LEU A 713 -16.53 36.58 -21.79
CA LEU A 713 -16.04 37.77 -22.49
C LEU A 713 -16.73 37.96 -23.86
N ALA A 714 -16.82 36.89 -24.68
CA ALA A 714 -17.49 37.00 -25.96
C ALA A 714 -18.99 37.20 -25.79
N TYR A 715 -19.60 36.46 -24.85
CA TYR A 715 -21.02 36.60 -24.52
C TYR A 715 -21.36 38.01 -24.03
N ALA A 716 -20.56 38.57 -23.11
CA ALA A 716 -20.76 39.91 -22.58
C ALA A 716 -20.62 40.97 -23.68
N ARG A 717 -19.60 40.85 -24.56
CA ARG A 717 -19.44 41.76 -25.71
C ARG A 717 -20.64 41.74 -26.64
N GLU A 718 -21.15 40.56 -26.99
CA GLU A 718 -22.31 40.42 -27.87
C GLU A 718 -23.55 41.07 -27.24
N ARG A 719 -23.81 40.81 -25.96
CA ARG A 719 -24.96 41.38 -25.23
C ARG A 719 -24.84 42.88 -25.04
N LEU A 720 -23.65 43.41 -24.79
CA LEU A 720 -23.39 44.84 -24.71
C LEU A 720 -23.59 45.52 -26.06
N ASP A 721 -23.12 44.95 -27.18
CA ASP A 721 -23.35 45.50 -28.51
C ASP A 721 -24.85 45.57 -28.86
N LEU A 722 -25.62 44.54 -28.49
CA LEU A 722 -27.08 44.55 -28.64
C LEU A 722 -27.75 45.67 -27.81
N ALA A 723 -27.33 45.84 -26.55
CA ALA A 723 -27.88 46.88 -25.67
C ALA A 723 -27.53 48.30 -26.16
N VAL A 724 -26.30 48.52 -26.64
CA VAL A 724 -25.88 49.81 -27.19
C VAL A 724 -26.64 50.16 -28.47
N ARG A 725 -26.87 49.19 -29.36
CA ARG A 725 -27.71 49.38 -30.57
C ARG A 725 -29.14 49.78 -30.21
N ALA A 726 -29.72 49.17 -29.18
CA ALA A 726 -31.07 49.48 -28.72
C ALA A 726 -31.17 50.85 -28.03
N GLY A 727 -30.15 51.26 -27.27
CA GLY A 727 -30.16 52.49 -26.47
C GLY A 727 -29.80 53.78 -27.23
N ILE A 728 -28.79 53.74 -28.10
CA ILE A 728 -28.24 54.93 -28.78
C ILE A 728 -28.51 54.92 -30.31
N GLY A 729 -28.93 53.79 -30.88
CA GLY A 729 -29.24 53.63 -32.31
C GLY A 729 -28.07 53.07 -33.14
N GLU A 730 -28.21 53.04 -34.48
CA GLU A 730 -27.25 52.34 -35.36
C GLU A 730 -25.85 52.99 -35.46
N GLY A 731 -25.74 54.32 -35.35
CA GLY A 731 -24.47 55.08 -35.20
C GLY A 731 -23.32 54.75 -36.18
N ASP A 732 -22.14 55.31 -35.93
CA ASP A 732 -20.89 54.87 -36.59
C ASP A 732 -20.34 53.63 -35.87
N ALA A 733 -19.97 52.59 -36.64
CA ALA A 733 -19.53 51.30 -36.10
C ALA A 733 -18.27 51.41 -35.21
N ALA A 734 -17.36 52.34 -35.53
CA ALA A 734 -16.16 52.57 -34.74
C ALA A 734 -16.47 53.20 -33.38
N SER A 735 -17.39 54.16 -33.34
CA SER A 735 -17.85 54.79 -32.09
C SER A 735 -18.60 53.81 -31.18
N ARG A 736 -19.43 52.93 -31.76
CA ARG A 736 -20.15 51.88 -31.01
C ARG A 736 -19.20 50.88 -30.37
N ALA A 737 -18.21 50.41 -31.12
CA ALA A 737 -17.20 49.48 -30.61
C ALA A 737 -16.45 50.07 -29.41
N GLN A 738 -16.10 51.37 -29.46
CA GLN A 738 -15.47 52.06 -28.32
C GLN A 738 -16.39 52.15 -27.08
N ILE A 739 -17.68 52.39 -27.27
CA ILE A 739 -18.65 52.42 -26.16
C ILE A 739 -18.82 51.03 -25.56
N VAL A 740 -18.92 49.98 -26.39
CA VAL A 740 -19.03 48.59 -25.94
C VAL A 740 -17.82 48.17 -25.11
N GLU A 741 -16.58 48.46 -25.55
CA GLU A 741 -15.39 48.12 -24.76
C GLU A 741 -15.34 48.91 -23.43
N LYS A 742 -15.74 50.19 -23.41
CA LYS A 742 -15.85 50.94 -22.14
C LYS A 742 -16.89 50.35 -21.18
N MET A 743 -18.05 49.94 -21.68
CA MET A 743 -19.07 49.28 -20.87
C MET A 743 -18.60 47.91 -20.38
N LEU A 744 -17.86 47.18 -21.23
CA LEU A 744 -17.24 45.90 -20.88
C LEU A 744 -16.23 46.07 -19.75
N ASP A 745 -15.36 47.08 -19.81
CA ASP A 745 -14.40 47.38 -18.76
C ASP A 745 -15.10 47.64 -17.41
N VAL A 746 -16.15 48.46 -17.40
CA VAL A 746 -16.94 48.73 -16.18
C VAL A 746 -17.63 47.47 -15.67
N LEU A 747 -18.17 46.63 -16.57
CA LEU A 747 -18.81 45.36 -16.20
C LEU A 747 -17.81 44.38 -15.59
N LEU A 748 -16.62 44.24 -16.17
CA LEU A 748 -15.56 43.37 -15.67
C LEU A 748 -15.01 43.88 -14.33
N GLN A 749 -14.88 45.20 -14.17
CA GLN A 749 -14.49 45.81 -12.91
C GLN A 749 -15.55 45.58 -11.82
N ALA A 750 -16.83 45.75 -12.13
CA ALA A 750 -17.93 45.46 -11.20
C ALA A 750 -17.99 43.97 -10.84
N ARG A 751 -17.83 43.07 -11.82
CA ARG A 751 -17.76 41.62 -11.58
C ARG A 751 -16.59 41.25 -10.67
N ALA A 752 -15.39 41.77 -10.95
CA ALA A 752 -14.21 41.56 -10.10
C ALA A 752 -14.40 42.11 -8.69
N GLY A 753 -15.03 43.30 -8.56
CA GLY A 753 -15.38 43.90 -7.28
C GLY A 753 -16.35 43.03 -6.46
N GLN A 754 -17.43 42.54 -7.09
CA GLN A 754 -18.42 41.68 -6.45
C GLN A 754 -17.83 40.35 -5.98
N VAL A 755 -17.00 39.71 -6.82
CA VAL A 755 -16.24 38.50 -6.44
C VAL A 755 -15.33 38.80 -5.26
N SER A 756 -14.61 39.94 -5.26
CA SER A 756 -13.72 40.32 -4.17
C SER A 756 -14.49 40.53 -2.85
N VAL A 757 -15.66 41.18 -2.88
CA VAL A 757 -16.47 41.39 -1.67
C VAL A 757 -16.89 40.06 -1.04
N VAL A 758 -17.42 39.13 -1.85
CA VAL A 758 -17.81 37.80 -1.37
C VAL A 758 -16.59 37.04 -0.85
N ARG A 759 -15.47 37.10 -1.58
CA ARG A 759 -14.23 36.43 -1.23
C ARG A 759 -13.72 36.84 0.14
N GLU A 760 -13.62 38.14 0.41
CA GLU A 760 -13.11 38.65 1.68
C GLU A 760 -14.10 38.40 2.84
N CYS A 761 -15.40 38.56 2.62
CA CYS A 761 -16.40 38.37 3.67
C CYS A 761 -16.55 36.88 4.07
N LEU A 762 -16.63 35.98 3.08
CA LEU A 762 -16.72 34.55 3.35
C LEU A 762 -15.39 33.97 3.86
N ALA A 763 -14.24 34.52 3.46
CA ALA A 763 -12.94 34.15 4.05
C ALA A 763 -12.94 34.34 5.56
N VAL A 764 -13.45 35.47 6.06
CA VAL A 764 -13.57 35.76 7.49
C VAL A 764 -14.56 34.81 8.17
N HIS A 765 -15.72 34.59 7.55
CA HIS A 765 -16.77 33.73 8.13
C HIS A 765 -16.36 32.26 8.23
N ALA A 766 -15.72 31.73 7.17
CA ALA A 766 -15.31 30.34 7.08
C ALA A 766 -13.87 30.08 7.56
N GLN A 767 -13.15 31.13 7.98
CA GLN A 767 -11.72 31.08 8.37
C GLN A 767 -10.82 30.45 7.31
N LEU A 768 -11.04 30.84 6.05
CA LEU A 768 -10.40 30.27 4.87
C LEU A 768 -9.53 31.31 4.14
N ARG A 769 -8.44 30.87 3.48
CA ARG A 769 -7.67 31.73 2.57
C ARG A 769 -8.58 32.24 1.44
N SER A 770 -8.48 33.54 1.13
CA SER A 770 -9.35 34.20 0.15
C SER A 770 -9.34 33.50 -1.22
N GLU A 771 -8.20 33.01 -1.69
CA GLU A 771 -8.05 32.27 -2.94
C GLU A 771 -8.90 30.99 -3.04
N LEU A 772 -9.22 30.35 -1.92
CA LEU A 772 -9.96 29.08 -1.88
C LEU A 772 -11.48 29.27 -1.77
N VAL A 773 -11.93 30.45 -1.36
CA VAL A 773 -13.35 30.74 -1.05
C VAL A 773 -14.25 30.49 -2.25
N VAL A 774 -13.86 30.96 -3.44
CA VAL A 774 -14.68 30.81 -4.65
C VAL A 774 -14.79 29.34 -5.05
N TRP A 775 -13.72 28.57 -4.90
CA TRP A 775 -13.70 27.13 -5.19
C TRP A 775 -14.59 26.35 -4.21
N VAL A 776 -14.51 26.67 -2.91
CA VAL A 776 -15.36 26.02 -1.89
C VAL A 776 -16.83 26.40 -2.07
N LEU A 777 -17.11 27.66 -2.40
CA LEU A 777 -18.46 28.12 -2.71
C LEU A 777 -19.04 27.38 -3.93
N ALA A 778 -18.26 27.26 -5.01
CA ALA A 778 -18.65 26.48 -6.18
C ALA A 778 -18.84 25.00 -5.85
N TRP A 779 -17.98 24.42 -5.00
CA TRP A 779 -18.11 23.04 -4.55
C TRP A 779 -19.44 22.82 -3.80
N ALA A 780 -19.83 23.77 -2.94
CA ALA A 780 -21.10 23.78 -2.20
C ALA A 780 -22.35 24.16 -3.03
N GLN A 781 -22.25 24.21 -4.36
CA GLN A 781 -23.34 24.65 -5.27
C GLN A 781 -23.76 26.11 -5.12
N GLY A 782 -22.94 26.95 -4.47
CA GLY A 782 -23.18 28.37 -4.33
C GLY A 782 -22.60 29.18 -5.49
N THR A 783 -23.24 30.33 -5.77
CA THR A 783 -22.71 31.34 -6.69
C THR A 783 -22.55 32.68 -5.99
N VAL A 784 -21.61 33.50 -6.46
CA VAL A 784 -21.38 34.87 -5.95
C VAL A 784 -22.67 35.70 -6.01
N TYR A 785 -23.42 35.58 -7.11
CA TYR A 785 -24.71 36.24 -7.28
C TYR A 785 -25.74 35.82 -6.23
N GLN A 786 -25.92 34.51 -5.97
CA GLN A 786 -26.86 34.03 -4.96
C GLN A 786 -26.53 34.57 -3.56
N VAL A 787 -25.25 34.57 -3.18
CA VAL A 787 -24.80 35.07 -1.87
C VAL A 787 -25.11 36.56 -1.71
N LEU A 788 -24.78 37.37 -2.71
CA LEU A 788 -25.02 38.81 -2.67
C LEU A 788 -26.50 39.15 -2.68
N ARG A 789 -27.30 38.46 -3.50
CA ARG A 789 -28.75 38.65 -3.56
C ARG A 789 -29.42 38.34 -2.22
N GLN A 790 -29.07 37.22 -1.60
CA GLN A 790 -29.58 36.86 -0.27
C GLN A 790 -29.18 37.87 0.82
N ALA A 791 -28.00 38.50 0.70
CA ALA A 791 -27.56 39.55 1.63
C ALA A 791 -28.36 40.85 1.48
N ILE A 792 -28.85 41.18 0.27
CA ILE A 792 -29.71 42.35 0.01
C ILE A 792 -31.16 42.09 0.46
N GLU A 793 -31.73 40.93 0.13
CA GLU A 793 -33.13 40.59 0.41
C GLU A 793 -33.44 40.53 1.92
N ARG A 794 -32.45 40.17 2.75
CA ARG A 794 -32.56 40.06 4.22
C ARG A 794 -32.32 41.41 4.90
N THR A 795 -33.32 42.29 4.84
CA THR A 795 -33.32 43.59 5.53
C THR A 795 -33.92 43.51 6.93
N THR A 796 -33.29 44.23 7.86
CA THR A 796 -33.39 44.16 9.32
C THR A 796 -34.74 44.50 9.97
N GLU A 797 -35.85 44.65 9.24
CA GLU A 797 -37.15 45.07 9.83
C GLU A 797 -38.39 44.24 9.43
N GLY A 798 -38.26 43.23 8.56
CA GLY A 798 -39.38 42.34 8.17
C GLY A 798 -39.33 40.92 8.76
N ASP A 799 -38.23 40.57 9.43
CA ASP A 799 -37.87 39.18 9.72
C ASP A 799 -38.72 38.50 10.81
N GLU A 800 -39.41 39.23 11.68
CA GLU A 800 -40.33 38.58 12.64
C GLU A 800 -41.60 38.05 11.94
N VAL A 801 -42.09 38.71 10.90
CA VAL A 801 -43.35 38.32 10.21
C VAL A 801 -43.08 37.32 9.07
N ALA A 802 -41.93 37.43 8.40
CA ALA A 802 -41.52 36.49 7.35
C ALA A 802 -40.96 35.18 7.92
N ALA A 803 -40.29 35.20 9.08
CA ALA A 803 -39.89 33.98 9.79
C ALA A 803 -41.10 33.24 10.39
N TYR A 804 -42.20 33.94 10.70
CA TYR A 804 -43.45 33.30 11.14
C TYR A 804 -44.17 32.55 10.00
N ARG A 805 -44.14 33.06 8.75
CA ARG A 805 -44.76 32.36 7.60
C ARG A 805 -43.92 31.18 7.10
N ARG A 806 -42.59 31.29 7.11
CA ARG A 806 -41.68 30.17 6.76
C ARG A 806 -41.68 29.03 7.78
N ARG A 807 -42.30 29.24 8.96
CA ARG A 807 -42.47 28.22 10.00
C ARG A 807 -43.55 27.19 9.68
N GLU A 808 -44.42 27.46 8.71
CA GLU A 808 -45.51 26.56 8.28
C GLU A 808 -45.13 25.63 7.12
N GLU A 809 -43.99 25.87 6.46
CA GLU A 809 -43.45 25.01 5.40
C GLU A 809 -42.19 24.32 5.96
N ASP A 810 -42.19 22.99 6.07
CA ASP A 810 -41.15 22.13 6.68
C ASP A 810 -39.74 22.21 6.04
N GLU A 811 -39.48 23.16 5.14
CA GLU A 811 -38.20 23.34 4.47
C GLU A 811 -37.42 24.50 5.09
N GLY A 812 -36.41 24.17 5.90
CA GLY A 812 -35.51 25.17 6.49
C GLY A 812 -34.77 26.00 5.43
N ASP A 813 -34.25 27.16 5.84
CA ASP A 813 -33.70 28.18 4.93
C ASP A 813 -32.56 27.65 4.03
N PRO A 814 -32.77 27.52 2.70
CA PRO A 814 -31.79 26.95 1.77
C PRO A 814 -30.44 27.70 1.74
N PHE A 815 -30.44 28.99 2.04
CA PHE A 815 -29.20 29.77 2.09
C PHE A 815 -28.38 29.48 3.34
N LEU A 816 -29.04 29.21 4.48
CA LEU A 816 -28.34 28.78 5.70
C LEU A 816 -27.75 27.37 5.52
N VAL A 817 -28.41 26.50 4.75
CA VAL A 817 -27.85 25.20 4.32
C VAL A 817 -26.58 25.41 3.50
N LEU A 818 -26.60 26.32 2.53
CA LEU A 818 -25.42 26.65 1.72
C LEU A 818 -24.26 27.16 2.60
N LEU A 819 -24.51 28.08 3.53
CA LEU A 819 -23.47 28.62 4.42
C LEU A 819 -22.92 27.55 5.37
N ALA A 820 -23.77 26.67 5.89
CA ALA A 820 -23.34 25.52 6.68
C ALA A 820 -22.46 24.56 5.86
N ASP A 821 -22.81 24.31 4.59
CA ASP A 821 -22.00 23.47 3.69
C ASP A 821 -20.65 24.12 3.36
N VAL A 822 -20.63 25.43 3.10
CA VAL A 822 -19.40 26.19 2.89
C VAL A 822 -18.48 26.08 4.11
N ARG A 823 -19.01 26.19 5.33
CA ARG A 823 -18.22 26.01 6.56
C ARG A 823 -17.69 24.57 6.70
N ARG A 824 -18.53 23.58 6.43
CA ARG A 824 -18.18 22.15 6.47
C ARG A 824 -17.04 21.82 5.50
N ARG A 825 -17.18 22.21 4.23
CA ARG A 825 -16.14 22.01 3.20
C ARG A 825 -14.89 22.85 3.46
N SER A 826 -15.03 24.05 4.00
CA SER A 826 -13.88 24.87 4.42
C SER A 826 -13.10 24.20 5.55
N ALA A 827 -13.77 23.57 6.51
CA ALA A 827 -13.11 22.82 7.57
C ALA A 827 -12.29 21.65 7.00
N VAL A 828 -12.79 20.95 5.98
CA VAL A 828 -12.05 19.89 5.26
C VAL A 828 -10.83 20.46 4.55
N VAL A 829 -11.02 21.52 3.77
CA VAL A 829 -9.94 22.18 3.01
C VAL A 829 -8.83 22.65 3.94
N MET A 830 -9.18 23.25 5.08
CA MET A 830 -8.23 23.69 6.10
C MET A 830 -7.53 22.51 6.77
N LYS A 831 -8.27 21.44 7.11
CA LYS A 831 -7.69 20.30 7.83
C LYS A 831 -6.74 19.47 6.97
N LEU A 832 -7.05 19.33 5.69
CA LEU A 832 -6.26 18.59 4.71
C LEU A 832 -5.22 19.47 3.98
N ASP A 833 -5.22 20.78 4.22
CA ASP A 833 -4.41 21.79 3.51
C ASP A 833 -4.52 21.67 1.99
N LEU A 834 -5.77 21.62 1.49
CA LEU A 834 -6.03 21.50 0.06
C LEU A 834 -5.65 22.79 -0.68
N SER A 835 -4.96 22.63 -1.81
CA SER A 835 -4.57 23.74 -2.69
C SER A 835 -5.70 24.13 -3.65
N ALA A 836 -5.63 25.36 -4.18
CA ALA A 836 -6.59 25.83 -5.17
C ALA A 836 -6.55 24.99 -6.46
N ALA A 837 -5.35 24.62 -6.92
CA ALA A 837 -5.15 23.77 -8.10
C ALA A 837 -5.80 22.39 -7.95
N LEU A 838 -5.71 21.78 -6.77
CA LEU A 838 -6.36 20.49 -6.50
C LEU A 838 -7.88 20.60 -6.54
N LEU A 839 -8.45 21.64 -5.94
CA LEU A 839 -9.90 21.87 -5.97
C LEU A 839 -10.40 22.16 -7.38
N GLU A 840 -9.63 22.92 -8.16
CA GLU A 840 -9.91 23.18 -9.57
C GLU A 840 -9.93 21.89 -10.39
N ASP A 841 -8.87 21.07 -10.30
CA ASP A 841 -8.80 19.79 -11.02
C ASP A 841 -9.94 18.85 -10.59
N TYR A 842 -10.22 18.76 -9.29
CA TYR A 842 -11.32 17.96 -8.75
C TYR A 842 -12.69 18.38 -9.33
N LEU A 843 -13.00 19.69 -9.31
CA LEU A 843 -14.28 20.23 -9.78
C LEU A 843 -14.43 20.22 -11.30
N THR A 844 -13.31 20.22 -12.03
CA THR A 844 -13.29 20.25 -13.50
C THR A 844 -13.44 18.85 -14.10
N TYR A 845 -12.66 17.88 -13.62
CA TYR A 845 -12.68 16.50 -14.16
C TYR A 845 -12.45 15.40 -13.12
N GLY A 846 -11.76 15.70 -12.02
CA GLY A 846 -11.33 14.72 -11.04
C GLY A 846 -12.48 13.95 -10.40
N TYR A 847 -13.61 14.59 -10.09
CA TYR A 847 -14.78 13.89 -9.53
C TYR A 847 -15.24 12.70 -10.40
N ARG A 848 -15.16 12.84 -11.73
CA ARG A 848 -15.55 11.81 -12.69
C ARG A 848 -14.45 10.80 -12.94
N VAL A 849 -13.22 11.26 -13.13
CA VAL A 849 -12.13 10.39 -13.59
C VAL A 849 -11.43 9.69 -12.43
N TRP A 850 -11.21 10.40 -11.32
CA TRP A 850 -10.53 9.88 -10.14
C TRP A 850 -11.44 9.03 -9.26
N LEU A 851 -12.71 9.45 -9.11
CA LEU A 851 -13.67 8.84 -8.19
C LEU A 851 -14.86 8.16 -8.88
N LYS A 852 -14.95 8.20 -10.22
CA LYS A 852 -16.05 7.61 -11.00
C LYS A 852 -17.44 8.11 -10.59
N ARG A 853 -17.57 9.40 -10.22
CA ARG A 853 -18.85 10.02 -9.85
C ARG A 853 -19.48 10.82 -10.99
N GLU A 854 -20.80 10.92 -10.95
CA GLU A 854 -21.56 11.74 -11.89
C GLU A 854 -21.75 13.18 -11.42
N ASP A 855 -21.86 13.39 -10.10
CA ASP A 855 -22.02 14.71 -9.49
C ASP A 855 -20.70 15.19 -8.84
N LYS A 856 -20.26 16.40 -9.21
CA LYS A 856 -19.06 17.07 -8.66
C LYS A 856 -19.30 17.69 -7.28
N HIS A 857 -20.55 17.86 -6.90
CA HIS A 857 -20.93 18.51 -5.64
C HIS A 857 -21.16 17.53 -4.50
N GLU A 858 -21.28 16.24 -4.80
CA GLU A 858 -21.48 15.19 -3.83
C GLU A 858 -20.24 15.03 -2.93
N PHE A 859 -20.43 15.15 -1.62
CA PHE A 859 -19.38 14.96 -0.64
C PHE A 859 -19.76 13.80 0.29
N THR A 860 -19.01 12.70 0.20
CA THR A 860 -19.21 11.52 1.06
C THR A 860 -17.90 11.09 1.71
N LEU A 861 -17.96 10.07 2.57
CA LEU A 861 -16.78 9.50 3.22
C LEU A 861 -15.70 9.06 2.21
N SER A 862 -16.10 8.51 1.06
CA SER A 862 -15.16 8.15 -0.01
C SER A 862 -14.44 9.38 -0.57
N THR A 863 -15.14 10.51 -0.75
CA THR A 863 -14.50 11.77 -1.18
C THR A 863 -13.47 12.22 -0.15
N LEU A 864 -13.83 12.19 1.14
CA LEU A 864 -12.91 12.54 2.23
C LEU A 864 -11.70 11.60 2.25
N TYR A 865 -11.90 10.29 2.16
CA TYR A 865 -10.84 9.28 2.14
C TYR A 865 -9.85 9.52 1.00
N TYR A 866 -10.31 9.63 -0.25
CA TYR A 866 -9.38 9.77 -1.36
C TYR A 866 -8.70 11.15 -1.42
N LEU A 867 -9.31 12.19 -0.87
CA LEU A 867 -8.61 13.46 -0.63
C LEU A 867 -7.48 13.27 0.40
N THR A 868 -7.70 12.47 1.45
CA THR A 868 -6.63 12.14 2.42
C THR A 868 -5.51 11.34 1.77
N VAL A 869 -5.82 10.35 0.93
CA VAL A 869 -4.84 9.59 0.13
C VAL A 869 -4.01 10.53 -0.74
N LEU A 870 -4.63 11.47 -1.46
CA LEU A 870 -3.91 12.40 -2.32
C LEU A 870 -2.99 13.34 -1.52
N THR A 871 -3.45 13.86 -0.38
CA THR A 871 -2.59 14.66 0.50
C THR A 871 -1.48 13.85 1.15
N ARG A 872 -1.71 12.58 1.42
CA ARG A 872 -0.68 11.64 1.88
C ARG A 872 0.36 11.41 0.79
N ALA A 873 -0.06 11.25 -0.45
CA ALA A 873 0.82 11.16 -1.62
C ALA A 873 1.76 12.38 -1.69
N PHE A 874 1.22 13.59 -1.53
CA PHE A 874 2.02 14.82 -1.53
C PHE A 874 3.04 14.87 -0.39
N LYS A 875 2.68 14.38 0.80
CA LYS A 875 3.60 14.36 1.96
C LYS A 875 4.71 13.33 1.80
N LEU A 876 4.47 12.26 1.06
CA LEU A 876 5.46 11.22 0.81
C LEU A 876 6.34 11.54 -0.41
N GLY A 877 6.01 12.54 -1.22
CA GLY A 877 6.81 12.95 -2.37
C GLY A 877 7.72 14.13 -2.04
N ASP A 878 8.90 14.18 -2.67
CA ASP A 878 9.85 15.30 -2.52
C ASP A 878 9.58 16.42 -3.54
N GLN A 879 8.80 16.12 -4.59
CA GLN A 879 8.43 17.03 -5.66
C GLN A 879 7.20 17.88 -5.28
N PRO A 880 6.99 19.07 -5.89
CA PRO A 880 5.84 19.89 -5.60
C PRO A 880 4.52 19.17 -5.96
N PRO A 881 3.42 19.39 -5.23
CA PRO A 881 2.12 18.73 -5.48
C PRO A 881 1.61 18.86 -6.93
N ALA A 882 1.97 19.96 -7.60
CA ALA A 882 1.64 20.19 -9.01
C ALA A 882 2.15 19.07 -9.94
N ALA A 883 3.32 18.47 -9.66
CA ALA A 883 3.89 17.43 -10.51
C ALA A 883 3.03 16.16 -10.56
N LEU A 884 2.44 15.75 -9.43
CA LEU A 884 1.53 14.60 -9.37
C LEU A 884 0.15 14.93 -9.98
N LEU A 885 -0.36 16.15 -9.76
CA LEU A 885 -1.60 16.61 -10.41
C LEU A 885 -1.45 16.66 -11.93
N ASP A 886 -0.33 17.18 -12.44
CA ASP A 886 0.00 17.20 -13.86
C ASP A 886 0.12 15.79 -14.43
N TYR A 887 0.75 14.85 -13.70
CA TYR A 887 0.77 13.44 -14.06
C TYR A 887 -0.65 12.86 -14.20
N LEU A 888 -1.51 13.06 -13.19
CA LEU A 888 -2.89 12.56 -13.21
C LEU A 888 -3.70 13.20 -14.35
N ARG A 889 -3.45 14.47 -14.69
CA ARG A 889 -4.13 15.15 -15.81
C ARG A 889 -3.71 14.55 -17.14
N GLU A 890 -2.41 14.37 -17.35
CA GLU A 890 -1.88 13.89 -18.62
C GLU A 890 -2.16 12.40 -18.85
N VAL A 891 -2.03 11.55 -17.82
CA VAL A 891 -2.33 10.11 -17.94
C VAL A 891 -3.79 9.86 -18.27
N ASN A 892 -4.70 10.67 -17.75
CA ASN A 892 -6.12 10.59 -18.08
C ASN A 892 -6.50 11.28 -19.40
N ALA A 893 -5.60 12.08 -19.98
CA ALA A 893 -5.74 12.65 -21.31
C ALA A 893 -5.20 11.73 -22.42
N LEU A 894 -4.60 10.60 -22.06
CA LEU A 894 -4.13 9.60 -23.03
C LEU A 894 -5.30 9.05 -23.87
N PRO A 895 -5.10 8.84 -25.18
CA PRO A 895 -6.08 8.16 -26.03
C PRO A 895 -6.34 6.73 -25.56
N ASP A 896 -7.59 6.26 -25.69
CA ASP A 896 -7.95 4.88 -25.31
C ASP A 896 -7.28 3.82 -26.21
N ASP A 897 -7.06 4.14 -27.50
CA ASP A 897 -6.49 3.25 -28.51
C ASP A 897 -5.01 3.59 -28.81
N LEU A 898 -4.10 3.31 -27.87
CA LEU A 898 -2.66 3.44 -28.08
C LEU A 898 -2.09 2.22 -28.82
N GLY A 899 -1.19 2.47 -29.80
CA GLY A 899 -0.41 1.40 -30.43
C GLY A 899 0.58 0.75 -29.45
N THR A 900 1.07 -0.45 -29.74
CA THR A 900 1.93 -1.22 -28.82
C THR A 900 3.19 -0.46 -28.38
N ASP A 901 3.88 0.19 -29.32
CA ASP A 901 5.11 0.94 -29.02
C ASP A 901 4.80 2.22 -28.22
N ALA A 902 3.68 2.88 -28.51
CA ALA A 902 3.25 4.09 -27.80
C ALA A 902 2.77 3.79 -26.37
N LEU A 903 2.07 2.66 -26.17
CA LEU A 903 1.67 2.20 -24.84
C LEU A 903 2.89 1.84 -23.99
N SER A 904 3.85 1.10 -24.55
CA SER A 904 5.09 0.75 -23.84
C SER A 904 5.89 1.98 -23.41
N LEU A 905 5.99 3.00 -24.27
CA LEU A 905 6.62 4.26 -23.92
C LEU A 905 5.86 5.01 -22.82
N ALA A 906 4.52 5.03 -22.89
CA ALA A 906 3.69 5.66 -21.87
C ALA A 906 3.82 4.95 -20.50
N GLN A 907 3.84 3.62 -20.47
CA GLN A 907 4.06 2.81 -19.26
C GLN A 907 5.42 3.12 -18.62
N GLU A 908 6.48 3.14 -19.42
CA GLU A 908 7.82 3.45 -18.94
C GLU A 908 7.91 4.87 -18.39
N THR A 909 7.38 5.85 -19.11
CA THR A 909 7.38 7.26 -18.72
C THR A 909 6.55 7.51 -17.47
N ALA A 910 5.38 6.87 -17.36
CA ALA A 910 4.52 6.96 -16.19
C ALA A 910 5.23 6.42 -14.94
N ALA A 911 5.86 5.24 -15.06
CA ALA A 911 6.63 4.65 -13.96
C ALA A 911 7.80 5.54 -13.53
N ILE A 912 8.56 6.11 -14.47
CA ILE A 912 9.67 7.03 -14.17
C ILE A 912 9.16 8.28 -13.43
N ARG A 913 8.07 8.90 -13.89
CA ARG A 913 7.53 10.12 -13.26
C ARG A 913 7.05 9.86 -11.84
N LEU A 914 6.35 8.76 -11.59
CA LEU A 914 5.92 8.38 -10.25
C LEU A 914 7.11 7.98 -9.37
N ALA A 915 8.11 7.28 -9.91
CA ALA A 915 9.33 6.93 -9.19
C ALA A 915 10.12 8.17 -8.77
N ILE A 916 10.23 9.16 -9.64
CA ILE A 916 10.82 10.47 -9.33
C ILE A 916 10.01 11.18 -8.25
N PHE A 917 8.69 11.28 -8.43
CA PHE A 917 7.82 11.98 -7.48
C PHE A 917 7.93 11.42 -6.06
N PHE A 918 7.96 10.09 -5.95
CA PHE A 918 8.00 9.35 -4.68
C PHE A 918 9.42 8.96 -4.23
N THR A 919 10.47 9.41 -4.91
CA THR A 919 11.86 8.98 -4.65
C THR A 919 11.98 7.47 -4.42
N TRP A 920 11.37 6.71 -5.33
CA TRP A 920 11.19 5.27 -5.20
C TRP A 920 11.74 4.55 -6.44
N SER A 921 11.89 3.23 -6.37
CA SER A 921 12.42 2.44 -7.49
C SER A 921 11.43 2.39 -8.66
N ILE A 922 11.93 2.61 -9.88
CA ILE A 922 11.12 2.46 -11.12
C ILE A 922 10.54 1.04 -11.20
N GLN A 923 11.33 0.03 -10.79
CA GLN A 923 10.88 -1.36 -10.83
C GLN A 923 9.71 -1.60 -9.88
N GLU A 924 9.76 -1.05 -8.67
CA GLU A 924 8.68 -1.21 -7.68
C GLU A 924 7.37 -0.55 -8.16
N VAL A 925 7.46 0.64 -8.74
CA VAL A 925 6.31 1.32 -9.35
C VAL A 925 5.71 0.49 -10.49
N ARG A 926 6.56 -0.11 -11.34
CA ARG A 926 6.11 -0.99 -12.44
C ARG A 926 5.40 -2.23 -11.93
N GLU A 927 5.93 -2.88 -10.89
CA GLU A 927 5.28 -4.06 -10.30
C GLU A 927 3.90 -3.68 -9.72
N CYS A 928 3.77 -2.53 -9.06
CA CYS A 928 2.47 -2.01 -8.63
C CYS A 928 1.54 -1.73 -9.83
N ALA A 929 2.04 -1.08 -10.89
CA ALA A 929 1.22 -0.71 -12.03
C ALA A 929 0.68 -1.94 -12.81
N LYS A 930 1.53 -2.96 -13.01
CA LYS A 930 1.15 -4.27 -13.58
C LYS A 930 0.04 -4.94 -12.78
N TRP A 931 0.13 -4.87 -11.45
CA TRP A 931 -0.85 -5.48 -10.57
C TRP A 931 -2.20 -4.77 -10.63
N VAL A 932 -2.17 -3.45 -10.58
CA VAL A 932 -3.35 -2.59 -10.46
C VAL A 932 -4.18 -2.54 -11.74
N ASP A 933 -3.52 -2.54 -12.90
CA ASP A 933 -4.16 -2.56 -14.21
C ASP A 933 -3.38 -3.48 -15.16
N PRO A 934 -3.67 -4.79 -15.19
CA PRO A 934 -2.94 -5.74 -16.04
C PRO A 934 -3.08 -5.48 -17.54
N GLN A 935 -4.01 -4.62 -17.98
CA GLN A 935 -4.21 -4.32 -19.39
C GLN A 935 -3.38 -3.13 -19.85
N GLN A 936 -3.38 -2.04 -19.08
CA GLN A 936 -2.69 -0.81 -19.46
C GLN A 936 -1.40 -0.57 -18.68
N GLU A 937 -1.22 -1.19 -17.51
CA GLU A 937 -0.09 -1.00 -16.58
C GLU A 937 0.12 0.49 -16.22
N LEU A 938 -0.97 1.22 -16.00
CA LEU A 938 -0.97 2.67 -15.71
C LEU A 938 -1.79 2.98 -14.47
N ILE A 939 -1.31 3.94 -13.68
CA ILE A 939 -2.01 4.46 -12.50
C ILE A 939 -2.73 5.74 -12.89
N LYS A 940 -4.05 5.65 -13.07
CA LYS A 940 -4.92 6.71 -13.61
C LYS A 940 -5.84 7.35 -12.58
N ASN A 941 -6.29 6.59 -11.58
CA ASN A 941 -7.29 7.05 -10.61
C ASN A 941 -6.80 6.93 -9.15
N LEU A 942 -7.58 7.47 -8.21
CA LEU A 942 -7.17 7.54 -6.80
C LEU A 942 -7.24 6.19 -6.09
N VAL A 943 -8.05 5.24 -6.56
CA VAL A 943 -8.07 3.86 -6.04
C VAL A 943 -6.76 3.15 -6.36
N GLN A 944 -6.30 3.32 -7.60
CA GLN A 944 -5.02 2.78 -8.08
C GLN A 944 -3.83 3.42 -7.36
N LEU A 945 -3.89 4.74 -7.15
CA LEU A 945 -2.87 5.47 -6.40
C LEU A 945 -2.84 5.06 -4.92
N ASP A 946 -4.00 4.79 -4.31
CA ASP A 946 -4.08 4.33 -2.92
C ASP A 946 -3.33 3.01 -2.70
N LEU A 947 -3.49 2.03 -3.61
CA LEU A 947 -2.73 0.78 -3.54
C LEU A 947 -1.22 1.04 -3.61
N LEU A 948 -0.78 1.88 -4.54
CA LEU A 948 0.64 2.24 -4.65
C LEU A 948 1.17 2.85 -3.35
N ILE A 949 0.41 3.76 -2.73
CA ILE A 949 0.80 4.42 -1.48
C ILE A 949 0.89 3.39 -0.35
N ARG A 950 -0.11 2.52 -0.19
CA ARG A 950 -0.11 1.49 0.86
C ARG A 950 1.04 0.49 0.70
N VAL A 951 1.33 0.05 -0.53
CA VAL A 951 2.47 -0.84 -0.80
C VAL A 951 3.80 -0.13 -0.51
N ARG A 952 3.94 1.14 -0.91
CA ARG A 952 5.15 1.92 -0.63
C ARG A 952 5.38 2.14 0.86
N GLU A 953 4.34 2.45 1.63
CA GLU A 953 4.45 2.62 3.07
C GLU A 953 4.80 1.31 3.78
N LEU A 954 4.21 0.20 3.34
CA LEU A 954 4.57 -1.12 3.83
C LEU A 954 6.03 -1.47 3.47
N ALA A 955 6.47 -1.17 2.25
CA ALA A 955 7.85 -1.36 1.82
C ALA A 955 8.82 -0.53 2.67
N ALA A 956 8.49 0.74 2.94
CA ALA A 956 9.32 1.63 3.75
C ALA A 956 9.42 1.19 5.22
N SER A 957 8.34 0.63 5.79
CA SER A 957 8.31 0.19 7.20
C SER A 957 8.90 -1.21 7.42
N SER A 958 8.73 -2.12 6.45
CA SER A 958 9.20 -3.51 6.56
C SER A 958 10.56 -3.76 5.89
N GLY A 959 10.96 -2.95 4.91
CA GLY A 959 12.12 -3.22 4.06
C GLY A 959 11.87 -4.27 2.98
N MET A 960 10.65 -4.82 2.87
CA MET A 960 10.23 -5.68 1.76
C MET A 960 10.06 -4.86 0.49
N ASP A 961 10.47 -5.39 -0.66
CA ASP A 961 10.20 -4.76 -1.95
C ASP A 961 8.73 -4.95 -2.37
N ALA A 962 8.25 -4.12 -3.29
CA ALA A 962 6.87 -4.20 -3.79
C ALA A 962 6.51 -5.60 -4.32
N GLN A 963 7.47 -6.29 -4.95
CA GLN A 963 7.24 -7.65 -5.46
C GLN A 963 6.97 -8.64 -4.32
N THR A 964 7.78 -8.65 -3.26
CA THR A 964 7.56 -9.53 -2.09
C THR A 964 6.20 -9.27 -1.45
N ILE A 965 5.82 -8.00 -1.29
CA ILE A 965 4.51 -7.60 -0.73
C ILE A 965 3.37 -8.14 -1.60
N LEU A 966 3.46 -7.97 -2.92
CA LEU A 966 2.45 -8.46 -3.87
C LEU A 966 2.36 -9.99 -3.86
N LEU A 967 3.49 -10.70 -3.84
CA LEU A 967 3.52 -12.16 -3.78
C LEU A 967 2.89 -12.70 -2.50
N MET A 968 3.25 -12.15 -1.34
CA MET A 968 2.68 -12.54 -0.06
C MET A 968 1.18 -12.22 0.03
N GLY A 969 0.76 -11.06 -0.48
CA GLY A 969 -0.64 -10.63 -0.40
C GLY A 969 -1.59 -11.39 -1.34
N THR A 970 -1.06 -12.04 -2.37
CA THR A 970 -1.83 -12.74 -3.42
C THR A 970 -1.85 -14.25 -3.26
N LEU A 971 -1.27 -14.78 -2.17
CA LEU A 971 -1.26 -16.20 -1.87
C LEU A 971 -2.69 -16.78 -1.89
N PRO A 972 -2.93 -17.87 -2.64
CA PRO A 972 -4.25 -18.49 -2.68
C PRO A 972 -4.62 -19.12 -1.32
N ALA A 973 -5.92 -19.20 -1.03
CA ALA A 973 -6.39 -19.91 0.15
C ALA A 973 -6.11 -21.42 0.05
N ALA A 974 -6.20 -21.98 -1.17
CA ALA A 974 -5.85 -23.36 -1.48
C ALA A 974 -4.33 -23.57 -1.51
N VAL A 975 -3.90 -24.84 -1.47
CA VAL A 975 -2.49 -25.22 -1.56
C VAL A 975 -1.98 -24.98 -2.99
N ASP A 976 -1.02 -24.07 -3.15
CA ASP A 976 -0.23 -23.88 -4.37
C ASP A 976 1.26 -23.85 -4.03
N LYS A 977 1.91 -25.02 -4.10
CA LYS A 977 3.31 -25.17 -3.67
C LYS A 977 4.24 -24.16 -4.35
N GLY A 978 4.02 -23.83 -5.63
CA GLY A 978 4.88 -22.91 -6.37
C GLY A 978 4.71 -21.46 -5.92
N ALA A 979 3.48 -21.02 -5.67
CA ALA A 979 3.23 -19.67 -5.17
C ALA A 979 3.78 -19.48 -3.75
N TYR A 980 3.57 -20.46 -2.86
CA TYR A 980 4.07 -20.38 -1.48
C TYR A 980 5.60 -20.47 -1.40
N SER A 981 6.25 -21.33 -2.19
CA SER A 981 7.72 -21.42 -2.19
C SER A 981 8.37 -20.13 -2.68
N LEU A 982 7.85 -19.56 -3.77
CA LEU A 982 8.35 -18.32 -4.35
C LEU A 982 8.16 -17.14 -3.38
N ALA A 983 7.00 -17.03 -2.73
CA ALA A 983 6.76 -16.01 -1.72
C ALA A 983 7.68 -16.18 -0.49
N ALA A 984 7.93 -17.42 -0.04
CA ALA A 984 8.81 -17.69 1.10
C ALA A 984 10.27 -17.34 0.81
N GLU A 985 10.77 -17.63 -0.39
CA GLU A 985 12.12 -17.26 -0.83
C GLU A 985 12.31 -15.75 -0.81
N HIS A 986 11.39 -15.01 -1.46
CA HIS A 986 11.43 -13.55 -1.50
C HIS A 986 11.30 -12.93 -0.09
N ALA A 987 10.40 -13.46 0.74
CA ALA A 987 10.22 -13.01 2.12
C ALA A 987 11.50 -13.20 2.94
N LEU A 988 12.21 -14.34 2.82
CA LEU A 988 13.50 -14.53 3.50
C LEU A 988 14.59 -13.61 2.98
N LEU A 989 14.66 -13.39 1.67
CA LEU A 989 15.64 -12.49 1.06
C LEU A 989 15.50 -11.07 1.60
N SER A 990 14.25 -10.61 1.84
CA SER A 990 13.98 -9.29 2.42
C SER A 990 14.62 -9.05 3.80
N LEU A 991 14.78 -10.12 4.61
CA LEU A 991 15.43 -10.02 5.92
C LEU A 991 16.96 -9.89 5.83
N SER A 992 17.56 -10.37 4.73
CA SER A 992 19.01 -10.43 4.55
C SER A 992 19.60 -9.20 3.86
N THR A 993 18.81 -8.55 3.01
CA THR A 993 19.28 -7.51 2.10
C THR A 993 18.22 -6.42 2.01
N SER A 994 18.49 -5.22 2.54
CA SER A 994 17.71 -4.03 2.19
C SER A 994 18.46 -3.31 1.07
N PRO A 995 18.17 -3.58 -0.22
CA PRO A 995 18.77 -2.79 -1.29
C PRO A 995 18.35 -1.32 -1.09
N VAL A 996 19.32 -0.42 -1.10
CA VAL A 996 19.02 1.02 -1.17
C VAL A 996 18.34 1.25 -2.53
N PRO A 997 17.12 1.81 -2.57
CA PRO A 997 16.43 2.05 -3.84
C PRO A 997 17.29 2.92 -4.73
N PHE A 998 17.53 2.49 -5.97
CA PHE A 998 18.12 3.38 -6.97
C PHE A 998 17.08 4.44 -7.34
N VAL A 999 17.28 5.66 -6.84
CA VAL A 999 16.41 6.79 -7.17
C VAL A 999 16.95 7.46 -8.43
N PRO A 1000 16.19 7.50 -9.53
CA PRO A 1000 16.58 8.24 -10.73
C PRO A 1000 16.74 9.73 -10.41
N HIS A 1001 17.80 10.37 -10.90
CA HIS A 1001 17.97 11.83 -10.78
C HIS A 1001 17.04 12.57 -11.76
N ASP A 1002 16.50 13.70 -11.31
CA ASP A 1002 15.57 14.54 -12.08
C ASP A 1002 16.18 14.92 -13.46
N GLY A 1003 15.44 14.63 -14.53
CA GLY A 1003 15.79 15.00 -15.92
C GLY A 1003 16.47 13.90 -16.73
N GLU A 1004 17.56 13.31 -16.22
CA GLU A 1004 18.37 12.34 -16.99
C GLU A 1004 17.62 11.03 -17.31
N ALA A 1005 16.81 10.52 -16.37
CA ALA A 1005 16.11 9.24 -16.55
C ALA A 1005 15.10 9.25 -17.72
N LEU A 1006 14.41 10.37 -17.95
CA LEU A 1006 13.48 10.54 -19.07
C LEU A 1006 14.23 10.71 -20.39
N GLU A 1007 15.35 11.45 -20.39
CA GLU A 1007 16.20 11.63 -21.57
C GLU A 1007 16.85 10.32 -22.04
N HIS A 1008 17.09 9.38 -21.12
CA HIS A 1008 17.64 8.06 -21.43
C HIS A 1008 16.60 7.04 -21.89
N THR A 1009 15.33 7.39 -22.02
CA THR A 1009 14.29 6.44 -22.46
C THR A 1009 14.19 6.37 -23.99
N VAL A 1010 14.20 7.52 -24.67
CA VAL A 1010 14.10 7.63 -26.13
C VAL A 1010 14.98 8.72 -26.71
N MET A 1011 15.57 8.45 -27.88
CA MET A 1011 16.29 9.46 -28.65
C MET A 1011 15.30 10.22 -29.54
N THR A 1012 15.15 11.51 -29.27
CA THR A 1012 14.30 12.42 -30.03
C THR A 1012 15.15 13.42 -30.81
N THR A 1013 14.85 13.62 -32.08
CA THR A 1013 15.51 14.65 -32.91
C THR A 1013 14.46 15.41 -33.71
N CYS A 1014 14.55 16.74 -33.71
CA CYS A 1014 13.64 17.62 -34.42
C CYS A 1014 14.40 18.48 -35.43
N VAL A 1015 13.97 18.45 -36.68
CA VAL A 1015 14.55 19.24 -37.77
C VAL A 1015 13.44 19.99 -38.50
N VAL A 1016 13.72 21.22 -38.94
CA VAL A 1016 12.82 22.02 -39.79
C VAL A 1016 13.42 22.18 -41.18
N ASP A 1017 12.58 22.11 -42.21
CA ASP A 1017 13.01 22.26 -43.61
C ASP A 1017 13.37 23.71 -43.98
N ARG A 1018 12.70 24.70 -43.36
CA ARG A 1018 12.86 26.13 -43.61
C ARG A 1018 12.90 26.91 -42.30
N THR A 1019 13.90 27.76 -42.15
CA THR A 1019 14.08 28.64 -40.98
C THR A 1019 13.63 30.08 -41.21
N LYS A 1020 13.29 30.45 -42.44
CA LYS A 1020 12.76 31.77 -42.82
C LYS A 1020 11.44 31.63 -43.55
N LEU A 1021 10.44 32.37 -43.09
CA LEU A 1021 9.06 32.35 -43.55
C LEU A 1021 8.60 33.80 -43.75
N VAL A 1022 7.68 34.01 -44.70
CA VAL A 1022 7.13 35.34 -45.00
C VAL A 1022 5.74 35.48 -44.39
N ALA A 1023 5.51 36.51 -43.58
CA ALA A 1023 4.19 36.81 -43.01
C ALA A 1023 3.15 37.09 -44.12
N ASN A 1024 1.88 36.72 -43.91
CA ASN A 1024 0.76 37.01 -44.85
C ASN A 1024 0.92 36.47 -46.29
N LYS A 1025 1.95 35.69 -46.60
CA LYS A 1025 2.12 35.08 -47.91
C LYS A 1025 1.26 33.81 -48.02
N PRO A 1026 0.38 33.70 -49.03
CA PRO A 1026 -0.44 32.51 -49.22
C PRO A 1026 0.44 31.29 -49.51
N ASP A 1027 0.07 30.15 -48.92
CA ASP A 1027 0.75 28.85 -49.03
C ASP A 1027 2.19 28.78 -48.49
N GLU A 1028 2.62 29.79 -47.71
CA GLU A 1028 3.92 29.76 -47.04
C GLU A 1028 3.86 28.83 -45.81
N GLN A 1029 4.71 27.81 -45.78
CA GLN A 1029 4.70 26.76 -44.75
C GLN A 1029 6.12 26.26 -44.46
N ALA A 1030 6.34 25.80 -43.22
CA ALA A 1030 7.53 25.03 -42.83
C ALA A 1030 7.11 23.65 -42.33
N THR A 1031 7.88 22.62 -42.66
CA THR A 1031 7.64 21.24 -42.24
C THR A 1031 8.63 20.88 -41.14
N TYR A 1032 8.10 20.61 -39.95
CA TYR A 1032 8.85 20.02 -38.85
C TYR A 1032 8.84 18.49 -38.96
N THR A 1033 10.00 17.88 -38.80
CA THR A 1033 10.17 16.43 -38.77
C THR A 1033 10.75 16.02 -37.42
N VAL A 1034 10.01 15.23 -36.66
CA VAL A 1034 10.43 14.66 -35.37
C VAL A 1034 10.67 13.17 -35.55
N THR A 1035 11.86 12.70 -35.18
CA THR A 1035 12.21 11.27 -35.19
C THR A 1035 12.36 10.77 -33.76
N VAL A 1036 11.63 9.72 -33.41
CA VAL A 1036 11.61 9.08 -32.09
C VAL A 1036 12.11 7.64 -32.22
N LYS A 1037 13.22 7.32 -31.54
CA LYS A 1037 13.84 5.99 -31.53
C LYS A 1037 14.07 5.50 -30.11
N ASP A 1038 14.04 4.19 -29.91
CA ASP A 1038 14.49 3.57 -28.67
C ASP A 1038 16.03 3.61 -28.54
N LEU A 1039 16.55 3.17 -27.39
CA LEU A 1039 18.00 3.07 -27.13
C LEU A 1039 18.74 2.11 -28.08
N SER A 1040 18.03 1.16 -28.70
CA SER A 1040 18.60 0.23 -29.69
C SER A 1040 18.63 0.81 -31.11
N GLY A 1041 18.06 2.01 -31.30
CA GLY A 1041 17.96 2.70 -32.59
C GLY A 1041 16.74 2.31 -33.44
N LYS A 1042 15.81 1.50 -32.91
CA LYS A 1042 14.54 1.13 -33.56
C LYS A 1042 13.55 2.29 -33.47
N GLY A 1043 12.90 2.62 -34.59
CA GLY A 1043 11.83 3.63 -34.63
C GLY A 1043 10.57 3.15 -33.90
N LEU A 1044 9.96 4.03 -33.11
CA LEU A 1044 8.74 3.74 -32.36
C LEU A 1044 7.50 4.18 -33.14
N LYS A 1045 6.59 3.25 -33.45
CA LYS A 1045 5.42 3.52 -34.29
C LYS A 1045 4.22 4.02 -33.49
N GLY A 1046 3.50 5.01 -34.02
CA GLY A 1046 2.22 5.46 -33.47
C GLY A 1046 2.32 6.35 -32.22
N VAL A 1047 3.50 6.91 -31.95
CA VAL A 1047 3.72 7.86 -30.85
C VAL A 1047 3.17 9.22 -31.28
N ASN A 1048 2.36 9.84 -30.43
CA ASN A 1048 1.81 11.16 -30.69
C ASN A 1048 2.86 12.25 -30.41
N VAL A 1049 2.94 13.22 -31.32
CA VAL A 1049 3.72 14.45 -31.15
C VAL A 1049 2.77 15.63 -31.14
N TYR A 1050 2.74 16.31 -30.00
CA TYR A 1050 1.95 17.52 -29.80
C TYR A 1050 2.82 18.75 -30.02
N TRP A 1051 2.17 19.85 -30.40
CA TRP A 1051 2.84 21.09 -30.79
C TRP A 1051 2.16 22.30 -30.15
N GLN A 1052 2.96 23.31 -29.85
CA GLN A 1052 2.51 24.62 -29.38
C GLN A 1052 3.34 25.70 -30.07
N ALA A 1053 2.68 26.70 -30.67
CA ALA A 1053 3.34 27.83 -31.33
C ALA A 1053 2.61 29.14 -31.01
N GLU A 1054 3.36 30.22 -30.82
CA GLU A 1054 2.81 31.55 -30.46
C GLU A 1054 2.52 32.44 -31.67
N LEU A 1055 3.32 32.30 -32.74
CA LEU A 1055 3.24 33.12 -33.97
C LEU A 1055 2.75 32.32 -35.18
N GLY A 1056 1.91 31.31 -34.97
CA GLY A 1056 1.36 30.48 -36.05
C GLY A 1056 0.69 29.20 -35.51
N ASN A 1057 0.24 28.34 -36.41
CA ASN A 1057 -0.45 27.08 -36.07
C ASN A 1057 0.33 25.85 -36.55
N ILE A 1058 0.40 24.83 -35.69
CA ILE A 1058 0.95 23.49 -35.99
C ILE A 1058 -0.04 22.44 -35.50
N ASN A 1059 -0.36 21.46 -36.33
CA ASN A 1059 -1.27 20.37 -35.98
C ASN A 1059 -0.55 19.18 -35.32
N LYS A 1060 -1.29 18.43 -34.51
CA LYS A 1060 -0.84 17.13 -33.95
C LYS A 1060 -0.44 16.17 -35.07
N SER A 1061 0.64 15.43 -34.85
CA SER A 1061 1.15 14.39 -35.77
C SER A 1061 1.44 13.08 -35.00
N ALA A 1062 1.48 11.95 -35.68
CA ALA A 1062 1.86 10.66 -35.09
C ALA A 1062 3.01 10.02 -35.88
N THR A 1063 3.88 9.26 -35.21
CA THR A 1063 5.04 8.62 -35.84
C THR A 1063 4.66 7.45 -36.73
N ASP A 1064 5.36 7.30 -37.86
CA ASP A 1064 5.24 6.16 -38.77
C ASP A 1064 6.03 4.92 -38.27
N VAL A 1065 6.14 3.89 -39.11
CA VAL A 1065 6.86 2.64 -38.79
C VAL A 1065 8.36 2.87 -38.52
N ASN A 1066 8.93 3.96 -39.01
CA ASN A 1066 10.34 4.33 -38.81
C ASN A 1066 10.54 5.28 -37.62
N GLY A 1067 9.47 5.61 -36.88
CA GLY A 1067 9.50 6.55 -35.78
C GLY A 1067 9.50 8.01 -36.22
N VAL A 1068 9.09 8.32 -37.46
CA VAL A 1068 9.12 9.68 -38.02
C VAL A 1068 7.73 10.29 -38.03
N ALA A 1069 7.58 11.47 -37.44
CA ALA A 1069 6.37 12.29 -37.49
C ALA A 1069 6.65 13.61 -38.22
N THR A 1070 5.75 14.02 -39.12
CA THR A 1070 5.85 15.30 -39.84
C THR A 1070 4.67 16.20 -39.49
N ALA A 1071 4.95 17.46 -39.22
CA ALA A 1071 3.94 18.47 -38.87
C ALA A 1071 4.17 19.76 -39.67
N VAL A 1072 3.09 20.34 -40.17
CA VAL A 1072 3.12 21.56 -40.98
C VAL A 1072 2.88 22.77 -40.09
N PHE A 1073 3.82 23.72 -40.10
CA PHE A 1073 3.71 25.03 -39.49
C PHE A 1073 3.26 26.08 -40.50
N THR A 1074 2.22 26.81 -40.14
CA THR A 1074 1.69 27.94 -40.91
C THR A 1074 1.96 29.25 -40.14
N PRO A 1075 2.70 30.22 -40.73
CA PRO A 1075 3.04 31.47 -40.06
C PRO A 1075 1.80 32.36 -39.86
N GLY A 1076 1.75 33.06 -38.73
CA GLY A 1076 0.72 34.04 -38.42
C GLY A 1076 0.87 35.36 -39.21
N LYS A 1077 0.02 36.33 -38.88
CA LYS A 1077 0.05 37.67 -39.49
C LYS A 1077 1.09 38.62 -38.89
N VAL A 1078 1.72 38.21 -37.78
CA VAL A 1078 2.65 39.03 -36.99
C VAL A 1078 4.07 38.57 -37.28
N MET A 1079 4.94 39.51 -37.66
CA MET A 1079 6.37 39.26 -37.89
C MET A 1079 7.11 39.09 -36.56
N GLY A 1080 8.10 38.22 -36.53
CA GLY A 1080 8.90 37.90 -35.35
C GLY A 1080 9.50 36.50 -35.40
N THR A 1081 10.22 36.13 -34.35
CA THR A 1081 10.80 34.79 -34.22
C THR A 1081 9.79 33.84 -33.58
N ALA A 1082 9.32 32.85 -34.35
CA ALA A 1082 8.52 31.76 -33.83
C ALA A 1082 9.43 30.70 -33.21
N ALA A 1083 9.21 30.36 -31.94
CA ALA A 1083 9.91 29.28 -31.25
C ALA A 1083 8.90 28.20 -30.80
N PRO A 1084 8.45 27.31 -31.71
CA PRO A 1084 7.50 26.27 -31.36
C PRO A 1084 8.07 25.32 -30.30
N ARG A 1085 7.18 24.71 -29.54
CA ARG A 1085 7.51 23.63 -28.59
C ARG A 1085 6.78 22.36 -29.00
N TYR A 1086 7.41 21.22 -28.79
CA TYR A 1086 6.81 19.90 -29.03
C TYR A 1086 6.99 18.98 -27.83
N TRP A 1087 6.12 17.99 -27.68
CA TRP A 1087 6.24 16.96 -26.64
C TRP A 1087 5.58 15.66 -27.07
N LEU A 1088 5.94 14.58 -26.39
CA LEU A 1088 5.34 13.26 -26.52
C LEU A 1088 4.35 13.04 -25.36
N ASP A 1089 3.51 12.01 -25.46
CA ASP A 1089 2.64 11.59 -24.36
C ASP A 1089 3.47 11.41 -23.06
N LEU A 1090 3.12 12.13 -21.99
CA LEU A 1090 3.79 12.16 -20.67
C LEU A 1090 5.21 12.75 -20.61
N TYR A 1091 5.73 13.32 -21.70
CA TYR A 1091 7.05 13.98 -21.74
C TYR A 1091 6.97 15.49 -21.47
N PRO A 1092 8.02 16.08 -20.88
CA PRO A 1092 8.12 17.53 -20.76
C PRO A 1092 8.20 18.19 -22.14
N LYS A 1093 7.75 19.45 -22.21
CA LYS A 1093 7.80 20.26 -23.43
C LYS A 1093 9.24 20.57 -23.83
N GLN A 1094 9.61 20.19 -25.04
CA GLN A 1094 10.91 20.47 -25.66
C GLN A 1094 10.81 21.63 -26.66
N GLN A 1095 11.91 22.36 -26.84
CA GLN A 1095 11.96 23.47 -27.79
C GLN A 1095 12.31 22.96 -29.19
N ALA A 1096 11.50 23.34 -30.18
CA ALA A 1096 11.78 23.07 -31.59
C ALA A 1096 12.75 24.11 -32.18
N PRO A 1097 13.42 23.81 -33.31
CA PRO A 1097 14.16 24.82 -34.07
C PRO A 1097 13.31 26.06 -34.37
N SER A 1098 13.85 27.25 -34.10
CA SER A 1098 13.13 28.51 -34.30
C SER A 1098 13.06 28.90 -35.76
N VAL A 1099 11.97 29.57 -36.14
CA VAL A 1099 11.70 30.05 -37.50
C VAL A 1099 11.46 31.55 -37.46
N GLU A 1100 12.20 32.30 -38.27
CA GLU A 1100 12.01 33.73 -38.46
C GLU A 1100 10.85 33.97 -39.42
N ILE A 1101 9.81 34.66 -38.94
CA ILE A 1101 8.71 35.13 -39.77
C ILE A 1101 8.97 36.61 -40.05
N ASP A 1102 9.35 36.92 -41.27
CA ASP A 1102 9.71 38.26 -41.69
C ASP A 1102 8.88 38.71 -42.91
N LEU A 1103 9.18 39.89 -43.43
CA LEU A 1103 8.65 40.41 -44.68
C LEU A 1103 9.40 39.88 -45.90
N ASP A 1104 8.81 40.05 -47.08
CA ASP A 1104 9.48 39.74 -48.34
C ASP A 1104 10.33 40.93 -48.83
N GLU A 1105 11.62 40.91 -48.50
CA GLU A 1105 12.59 41.97 -48.83
C GLU A 1105 12.63 42.28 -50.33
N THR A 1106 12.38 41.27 -51.18
CA THR A 1106 12.50 41.40 -52.64
C THR A 1106 11.34 42.16 -53.28
N THR A 1107 10.22 42.31 -52.57
CA THR A 1107 8.99 42.90 -53.10
C THR A 1107 8.57 44.17 -52.38
N LEU A 1108 9.47 44.74 -51.57
CA LEU A 1108 9.26 46.01 -50.88
C LEU A 1108 8.99 47.16 -51.87
N PHE A 1109 7.88 47.87 -51.69
CA PHE A 1109 7.49 49.03 -52.48
C PHE A 1109 6.82 50.10 -51.59
N PHE A 1110 6.65 51.31 -52.15
CA PHE A 1110 5.97 52.41 -51.47
C PHE A 1110 4.58 52.61 -52.11
N PRO A 1111 3.48 52.33 -51.40
CA PRO A 1111 2.14 52.54 -51.95
C PRO A 1111 1.82 54.03 -52.02
N ALA A 1112 1.37 54.51 -53.19
CA ALA A 1112 1.02 55.92 -53.39
C ALA A 1112 0.05 56.51 -52.33
N PRO A 1113 -0.97 55.80 -51.82
CA PRO A 1113 -1.86 56.32 -50.77
C PRO A 1113 -1.17 56.57 -49.42
N LEU A 1114 0.01 55.96 -49.19
CA LEU A 1114 0.80 56.08 -47.96
C LEU A 1114 2.06 56.95 -48.17
N MET A 1115 2.07 57.76 -49.23
CA MET A 1115 3.07 58.79 -49.49
C MET A 1115 2.46 60.17 -49.16
N SER A 1116 3.28 61.09 -48.61
CA SER A 1116 2.84 62.46 -48.34
C SER A 1116 2.59 63.25 -49.62
N GLN A 1117 1.59 64.12 -49.60
CA GLN A 1117 1.35 65.06 -50.69
C GLN A 1117 2.45 66.12 -50.75
N VAL A 1118 2.77 66.53 -51.98
CA VAL A 1118 3.72 67.60 -52.27
C VAL A 1118 3.00 68.96 -52.20
N PRO A 1119 3.65 70.07 -51.83
CA PRO A 1119 3.00 71.39 -51.81
C PRO A 1119 2.51 71.84 -53.20
N ASP A 1120 1.24 72.24 -53.31
CA ASP A 1120 0.58 72.67 -54.56
C ASP A 1120 1.07 74.04 -55.12
N GLY A 1121 2.04 74.70 -54.46
CA GLY A 1121 2.52 76.04 -54.80
C GLY A 1121 4.04 76.16 -54.81
N VAL A 1122 4.55 77.24 -55.42
CA VAL A 1122 6.01 77.50 -55.48
C VAL A 1122 6.56 77.72 -54.07
N VAL A 1123 7.51 76.89 -53.67
CA VAL A 1123 8.16 76.92 -52.35
C VAL A 1123 9.22 78.02 -52.33
N LEU A 1124 9.27 78.84 -51.28
CA LEU A 1124 10.22 79.94 -51.16
C LEU A 1124 11.67 79.44 -51.07
N VAL A 1125 12.63 80.26 -51.53
CA VAL A 1125 14.07 79.94 -51.51
C VAL A 1125 14.50 79.53 -50.10
N GLY A 1126 15.06 78.32 -49.97
CA GLY A 1126 15.59 77.80 -48.70
C GLY A 1126 14.54 77.26 -47.70
N GLN A 1127 13.24 77.24 -48.03
CA GLN A 1127 12.22 76.59 -47.21
C GLN A 1127 12.27 75.06 -47.39
N GLU A 1128 12.25 74.32 -46.28
CA GLU A 1128 12.28 72.86 -46.28
C GLU A 1128 10.87 72.26 -46.43
N VAL A 1129 10.74 71.27 -47.31
CA VAL A 1129 9.52 70.46 -47.51
C VAL A 1129 9.75 69.09 -46.90
N GLU A 1130 8.88 68.71 -45.95
CA GLU A 1130 8.88 67.35 -45.38
C GLU A 1130 8.10 66.41 -46.31
N LEU A 1131 8.76 65.35 -46.78
CA LEU A 1131 8.14 64.24 -47.48
C LEU A 1131 8.22 62.99 -46.61
N SER A 1132 7.19 62.14 -46.66
CA SER A 1132 7.18 60.85 -45.98
C SER A 1132 6.59 59.76 -46.86
N ALA A 1133 7.06 58.52 -46.67
CA ALA A 1133 6.54 57.34 -47.35
C ALA A 1133 6.58 56.14 -46.40
N VAL A 1134 5.56 55.28 -46.47
CA VAL A 1134 5.55 53.98 -45.78
C VAL A 1134 5.96 52.89 -46.76
N ILE A 1135 6.90 52.03 -46.37
CA ILE A 1135 7.32 50.88 -47.16
C ILE A 1135 6.53 49.63 -46.74
N LEU A 1136 5.98 48.91 -47.72
CA LEU A 1136 5.28 47.64 -47.54
C LEU A 1136 5.83 46.60 -48.51
N ASP A 1137 5.79 45.31 -48.15
CA ASP A 1137 5.92 44.24 -49.13
C ASP A 1137 4.60 44.00 -49.89
N ARG A 1138 4.63 43.15 -50.91
CA ARG A 1138 3.44 42.81 -51.71
C ARG A 1138 2.33 42.09 -50.93
N TYR A 1139 2.61 41.61 -49.72
CA TYR A 1139 1.68 40.90 -48.84
C TYR A 1139 1.13 41.82 -47.72
N GLY A 1140 1.51 43.10 -47.73
CA GLY A 1140 1.02 44.12 -46.80
C GLY A 1140 1.82 44.20 -45.50
N ASN A 1141 2.98 43.56 -45.40
CA ASN A 1141 3.86 43.64 -44.24
C ASN A 1141 4.68 44.93 -44.27
N ARG A 1142 4.81 45.60 -43.12
CA ARG A 1142 5.56 46.86 -43.00
C ARG A 1142 7.06 46.61 -42.97
N GLY A 1143 7.82 47.31 -43.81
CA GLY A 1143 9.28 47.25 -43.76
C GLY A 1143 9.84 48.11 -42.64
N ILE A 1144 9.92 47.54 -41.44
CA ILE A 1144 10.46 48.18 -40.24
C ILE A 1144 11.99 48.11 -40.27
N GLY A 1145 12.69 49.23 -40.04
CA GLY A 1145 14.16 49.26 -40.01
C GLY A 1145 14.83 49.00 -41.37
N MET A 1146 14.10 49.14 -42.48
CA MET A 1146 14.61 48.95 -43.84
C MET A 1146 15.38 50.19 -44.31
N SER A 1147 16.43 49.98 -45.09
CA SER A 1147 17.27 51.07 -45.57
C SER A 1147 16.70 51.68 -46.85
N VAL A 1148 16.53 52.99 -46.85
CA VAL A 1148 15.97 53.74 -47.98
C VAL A 1148 16.88 54.90 -48.36
N GLN A 1149 16.98 55.16 -49.66
CA GLN A 1149 17.76 56.25 -50.23
C GLN A 1149 16.83 57.27 -50.88
N TRP A 1150 17.00 58.53 -50.52
CA TRP A 1150 16.25 59.66 -51.07
C TRP A 1150 17.11 60.37 -52.12
N GLY A 1151 16.52 60.61 -53.29
CA GLY A 1151 17.18 61.29 -54.40
C GLY A 1151 16.23 62.27 -55.08
N GLY A 1152 16.79 63.21 -55.84
CA GLY A 1152 15.98 64.10 -56.66
C GLY A 1152 16.72 64.56 -57.89
N LYS A 1153 15.99 64.74 -59.00
CA LYS A 1153 16.53 65.18 -60.28
C LYS A 1153 15.86 66.48 -60.72
N PRO A 1154 16.61 67.47 -61.22
CA PRO A 1154 16.02 68.68 -61.78
C PRO A 1154 15.29 68.36 -63.09
N GLN A 1155 14.13 68.97 -63.30
CA GLN A 1155 13.31 68.79 -64.48
C GLN A 1155 13.57 69.94 -65.47
N GLY A 1156 14.36 69.69 -66.51
CA GLY A 1156 14.68 70.67 -67.57
C GLY A 1156 15.66 70.14 -68.62
N ASP A 1157 15.40 70.45 -69.90
CA ASP A 1157 16.14 69.97 -71.08
C ASP A 1157 17.55 70.59 -71.17
N VAL A 1158 18.56 69.75 -71.42
CA VAL A 1158 19.99 70.11 -71.40
C VAL A 1158 20.38 70.73 -72.73
N ASP A 1159 20.36 72.06 -72.87
CA ASP A 1159 21.04 72.72 -74.02
C ASP A 1159 21.49 74.19 -73.83
N PHE A 1160 21.45 74.79 -72.63
CA PHE A 1160 22.11 76.08 -72.36
C PHE A 1160 22.73 76.15 -70.96
N PRO A 1161 23.91 76.80 -70.78
CA PRO A 1161 24.61 76.85 -69.49
C PRO A 1161 23.92 77.85 -68.53
N VAL A 1162 23.02 77.33 -67.69
CA VAL A 1162 22.34 78.02 -66.58
C VAL A 1162 23.02 77.60 -65.25
N PRO A 1163 23.07 78.43 -64.19
CA PRO A 1163 23.82 78.11 -62.97
C PRO A 1163 23.39 76.76 -62.39
N GLN A 1164 24.34 75.97 -61.87
CA GLN A 1164 24.08 74.67 -61.25
C GLN A 1164 22.92 74.76 -60.25
N VAL A 1165 21.76 74.24 -60.64
CA VAL A 1165 20.57 74.15 -59.80
C VAL A 1165 20.82 73.02 -58.80
N GLN A 1166 20.96 73.36 -57.51
CA GLN A 1166 21.28 72.43 -56.44
C GLN A 1166 20.06 72.17 -55.55
N MET A 1167 19.84 70.89 -55.25
CA MET A 1167 18.85 70.41 -54.29
C MET A 1167 19.58 69.78 -53.11
N VAL A 1168 19.12 70.09 -51.90
CA VAL A 1168 19.64 69.56 -50.65
C VAL A 1168 18.61 68.61 -50.06
N ILE A 1169 19.00 67.36 -49.86
CA ILE A 1169 18.17 66.30 -49.29
C ILE A 1169 18.75 65.91 -47.94
N ARG A 1170 17.95 65.99 -46.87
CA ARG A 1170 18.38 65.69 -45.51
C ARG A 1170 17.36 64.81 -44.78
N PRO A 1171 17.73 63.59 -44.37
CA PRO A 1171 18.92 62.83 -44.76
C PRO A 1171 18.79 62.21 -46.17
N SER A 1172 19.90 62.00 -46.88
CA SER A 1172 19.89 61.29 -48.18
C SER A 1172 19.74 59.77 -48.05
N GLU A 1173 20.10 59.21 -46.89
CA GLU A 1173 19.91 57.80 -46.53
C GLU A 1173 19.24 57.73 -45.15
N ALA A 1174 18.20 56.92 -45.02
CA ALA A 1174 17.42 56.78 -43.79
C ALA A 1174 17.05 55.32 -43.54
N LEU A 1175 16.77 54.98 -42.28
CA LEU A 1175 16.10 53.75 -41.90
C LEU A 1175 14.64 54.05 -41.62
N THR A 1176 13.74 53.17 -42.04
CA THR A 1176 12.32 53.29 -41.71
C THR A 1176 12.08 53.04 -40.22
N ASN A 1177 11.10 53.73 -39.64
CA ASN A 1177 10.77 53.60 -38.22
C ASN A 1177 9.89 52.35 -37.93
N GLN A 1178 9.38 52.22 -36.70
CA GLN A 1178 8.52 51.10 -36.28
C GLN A 1178 7.18 50.99 -37.05
N ASP A 1179 6.79 52.01 -37.80
CA ASP A 1179 5.62 52.00 -38.68
C ASP A 1179 5.97 51.71 -40.14
N GLY A 1180 7.24 51.41 -40.45
CA GLY A 1180 7.75 51.32 -41.82
C GLY A 1180 7.82 52.67 -42.52
N LEU A 1181 7.72 53.78 -41.79
CA LEU A 1181 7.70 55.14 -42.32
C LEU A 1181 9.11 55.74 -42.37
N THR A 1182 9.44 56.34 -43.52
CA THR A 1182 10.64 57.15 -43.72
C THR A 1182 10.25 58.61 -43.98
N ARG A 1183 11.12 59.55 -43.58
CA ARG A 1183 10.91 60.99 -43.74
C ARG A 1183 12.16 61.65 -44.29
N VAL A 1184 11.96 62.68 -45.11
CA VAL A 1184 13.06 63.50 -45.63
C VAL A 1184 12.66 64.96 -45.71
N PHE A 1185 13.63 65.85 -45.52
CA PHE A 1185 13.48 67.27 -45.78
C PHE A 1185 14.22 67.63 -47.06
N VAL A 1186 13.50 68.28 -47.97
CA VAL A 1186 14.00 68.72 -49.26
C VAL A 1186 13.96 70.24 -49.33
N SER A 1187 15.08 70.87 -49.71
CA SER A 1187 15.12 72.30 -50.02
C SER A 1187 16.03 72.58 -51.22
N SER A 1188 15.83 73.71 -51.89
CA SER A 1188 16.75 74.21 -52.93
C SER A 1188 17.14 75.66 -52.65
N PRO A 1189 18.45 75.96 -52.46
CA PRO A 1189 18.92 77.34 -52.29
C PRO A 1189 19.03 78.10 -53.62
N SER A 1190 19.07 77.41 -54.76
CA SER A 1190 19.18 78.02 -56.10
C SER A 1190 17.84 78.19 -56.82
N GLY A 1191 16.77 77.54 -56.35
CA GLY A 1191 15.48 77.42 -57.03
C GLY A 1191 15.49 76.41 -58.18
N GLY A 1192 14.32 75.95 -58.63
CA GLY A 1192 14.15 74.94 -59.69
C GLY A 1192 13.00 73.95 -59.44
N THR A 1193 12.56 73.24 -60.48
CA THR A 1193 11.58 72.14 -60.37
C THR A 1193 12.30 70.81 -60.28
N PHE A 1194 12.01 70.01 -59.25
CA PHE A 1194 12.67 68.73 -58.98
C PHE A 1194 11.67 67.59 -58.81
N GLU A 1195 11.97 66.44 -59.39
CA GLU A 1195 11.28 65.19 -59.13
C GLU A 1195 12.02 64.45 -58.01
N VAL A 1196 11.36 64.22 -56.88
CA VAL A 1196 11.94 63.57 -55.69
C VAL A 1196 11.51 62.11 -55.67
N GLY A 1197 12.44 61.19 -55.43
CA GLY A 1197 12.17 59.77 -55.29
C GLY A 1197 12.73 59.18 -54.00
N VAL A 1198 12.05 58.15 -53.51
CA VAL A 1198 12.54 57.28 -52.45
C VAL A 1198 12.77 55.88 -53.02
N THR A 1199 13.96 55.34 -52.80
CA THR A 1199 14.39 54.02 -53.28
C THR A 1199 14.62 53.11 -52.08
N SER A 1200 14.03 51.92 -52.08
CA SER A 1200 14.43 50.86 -51.14
C SER A 1200 15.77 50.28 -51.59
N LEU A 1201 16.76 50.21 -50.69
CA LEU A 1201 18.06 49.65 -51.05
C LEU A 1201 18.01 48.12 -51.23
N ASP A 1202 17.05 47.45 -50.57
CA ASP A 1202 16.88 46.00 -50.60
C ASP A 1202 16.17 45.54 -51.89
N SER A 1203 14.99 46.09 -52.20
CA SER A 1203 14.25 45.73 -53.43
C SER A 1203 14.68 46.51 -54.68
N LYS A 1204 15.42 47.61 -54.51
CA LYS A 1204 15.79 48.60 -55.55
C LYS A 1204 14.60 49.27 -56.24
N ILE A 1205 13.40 49.14 -55.68
CA ILE A 1205 12.19 49.78 -56.20
C ILE A 1205 12.20 51.25 -55.76
N THR A 1206 11.98 52.15 -56.73
CA THR A 1206 11.91 53.60 -56.50
C THR A 1206 10.48 54.09 -56.71
N ALA A 1207 9.96 54.83 -55.74
CA ALA A 1207 8.71 55.57 -55.87
C ALA A 1207 9.02 57.05 -56.03
N LEU A 1208 8.36 57.70 -57.00
CA LEU A 1208 8.54 59.11 -57.33
C LEU A 1208 7.36 59.91 -56.78
N PHE A 1209 7.67 61.04 -56.15
CA PHE A 1209 6.71 62.05 -55.73
C PHE A 1209 6.43 62.99 -56.92
N GLU A 1210 5.31 63.73 -56.85
CA GLU A 1210 5.04 64.80 -57.80
C GLU A 1210 6.12 65.89 -57.75
N SER A 1211 6.32 66.61 -58.86
CA SER A 1211 7.41 67.57 -59.00
C SER A 1211 7.27 68.78 -58.08
N ILE A 1212 8.31 69.11 -57.30
CA ILE A 1212 8.34 70.25 -56.38
C ILE A 1212 9.05 71.44 -57.02
N THR A 1213 8.43 72.63 -57.03
CA THR A 1213 9.04 73.84 -57.61
C THR A 1213 9.48 74.82 -56.51
N PHE A 1214 10.78 75.16 -56.47
CA PHE A 1214 11.36 76.14 -55.57
C PHE A 1214 11.65 77.47 -56.29
N ALA A 1215 11.35 78.62 -55.68
CA ALA A 1215 11.67 79.95 -56.19
C ALA A 1215 13.20 80.19 -56.21
N GLY A 1216 13.73 80.97 -57.16
CA GLY A 1216 15.16 81.30 -57.27
C GLY A 1216 15.51 82.72 -56.81
N GLY A 1217 16.67 82.91 -56.15
CA GLY A 1217 17.09 84.19 -55.56
C GLY A 1217 17.95 85.08 -56.47
N ALA A 1218 17.70 86.39 -56.48
CA ALA A 1218 18.56 87.41 -57.12
C ALA A 1218 19.69 87.86 -56.15
N LEU A 1219 20.94 87.94 -56.62
CA LEU A 1219 22.14 88.33 -55.86
C LEU A 1219 22.07 89.80 -55.32
N PRO A 1220 22.60 90.09 -54.12
CA PRO A 1220 22.77 91.46 -53.63
C PRO A 1220 24.00 92.16 -54.24
N ARG A 1221 23.92 93.49 -54.42
CA ARG A 1221 25.04 94.40 -54.73
C ARG A 1221 25.64 94.99 -53.46
#